data_AF-A0A7K0KJT0-F1
#
_entry.id   AF-A0A7K0KJT0-F1
#
_cell.length_a   1.000
_cell.length_b   1.000
_cell.length_c   1.000
_cell.angle_alpha   90.00
_cell.angle_beta   90.00
_cell.angle_gamma   90.00
#
_symmetry.space_group_name_H-M   'P 1'
#
loop_
_entity.id
_entity.type
_entity.pdbx_description
1 polymer ?
#
loop_
_entity_poly.entity_id
_entity_poly.type
_entity_poly.pdbx_seq_one_letter_code
_entity_poly.pdbx_strand_id
1 'polypeptide(L)'
;MRSYGARTSTLGHPRHAGRRAARAAVSGVAVVAVLAGLGLPNAFASPSVDLPSPGSSSTVLTGTVERLHLDDFANPLPTSADELAFVQTEAGPVQVPASRVDDVAEGSTVAVGVADAGSVTQAPASAADAADPEAGADVTSVEVLAEPALATTSPTAGVVAVAAAAASSVAKHQVLVVVVIPAGGSASAVSASTIASVVNSGVNNYWTTVTAGAVGFAATAYPSVVTTKSTPCSSGSVASSFTFWDEVAAKVGWVEGPGKHMLVYFKTLASCGGIAGLGTIGTGVGSGGVTWSNGFPSTSVLGHELGHNLGLGHSQELDCVVGGVRVMDSAPANCTKRSYWDTNDIMAVSWDNQGFLNASHLRGLGLVDSTSQVTPVDNGQVTLAPLSTGAGTRILTLSDGANRYVVEYRQAVGLDAWMATTTGWGAPGVTVRREFDATQTGASTFLARESFVLDGDPASADTSFGSIRTVLPVGVWLNLAGGRLGLRINSQSLSGAVIDYRNGAASTDPRYVAPPMPTVSAPKSLLAVGPIRAGATGPTVPLRWSWRVTTPSAVPNAAAALTSATAVGLASAVSTVWTPWMYRASVRAVDGTVVSALGRAQGRYATQSPGASVGYSTGWASVAAPGAVGGAVRATKTLRATVLVRVTARSVGLLLQTGPTNGSVAIYVDGKWSANLNLRAAATSTRVVWSKDFGVNGAHTITLLNATGGASGVLGYNGLVSLV
;
A
#
# COMPACT_ATOMS: atom_id res chain seq x y z
N MET A 1 9.58 12.08 24.89
CA MET A 1 9.59 11.50 26.26
C MET A 1 8.25 10.84 26.55
N ARG A 2 8.19 9.50 26.50
CA ARG A 2 7.45 8.61 27.43
C ARG A 2 7.40 7.21 26.83
N SER A 3 7.77 6.25 27.66
CA SER A 3 8.09 4.87 27.35
C SER A 3 6.86 3.97 27.43
N TYR A 4 6.76 2.95 26.58
CA TYR A 4 5.86 1.81 26.78
C TYR A 4 6.68 0.55 27.05
N GLY A 5 6.46 -0.03 28.23
CA GLY A 5 7.11 -1.24 28.73
C GLY A 5 6.37 -2.51 28.33
N ALA A 6 7.15 -3.51 27.96
CA ALA A 6 6.71 -4.87 27.67
C ALA A 6 6.33 -5.64 28.95
N ARG A 7 5.33 -6.50 28.88
CA ARG A 7 5.13 -7.61 29.82
C ARG A 7 5.17 -8.94 29.06
N THR A 8 6.16 -9.74 29.44
CA THR A 8 6.32 -11.17 29.17
C THR A 8 5.46 -11.98 30.13
N SER A 9 4.82 -13.06 29.67
CA SER A 9 4.35 -14.15 30.53
C SER A 9 4.86 -15.50 30.00
N THR A 10 5.04 -16.40 30.95
CA THR A 10 6.02 -17.48 31.01
C THR A 10 5.48 -18.85 30.59
N LEU A 11 6.43 -19.67 30.12
CA LEU A 11 6.35 -21.10 29.84
C LEU A 11 5.72 -21.95 30.95
N GLY A 12 4.94 -22.94 30.51
CA GLY A 12 4.67 -24.18 31.24
C GLY A 12 4.85 -25.38 30.29
N HIS A 13 5.77 -26.28 30.62
CA HIS A 13 5.93 -27.64 30.06
C HIS A 13 5.67 -28.60 31.22
N PRO A 14 5.20 -29.85 31.01
CA PRO A 14 6.14 -30.91 30.57
C PRO A 14 5.59 -32.15 29.83
N ARG A 15 6.49 -32.79 29.05
CA ARG A 15 6.75 -34.26 28.90
C ARG A 15 5.63 -35.17 28.34
N HIS A 16 5.86 -36.29 27.63
CA HIS A 16 6.93 -36.90 26.82
C HIS A 16 6.33 -38.23 26.26
N ALA A 17 7.00 -38.82 25.27
CA ALA A 17 6.81 -40.17 24.68
C ALA A 17 5.75 -40.31 23.56
N GLY A 18 5.97 -40.98 22.44
CA GLY A 18 7.12 -41.74 21.95
C GLY A 18 6.78 -42.48 20.64
N ARG A 19 7.71 -42.45 19.68
CA ARG A 19 8.08 -43.50 18.68
C ARG A 19 7.05 -44.13 17.71
N ARG A 20 7.37 -43.90 16.41
CA ARG A 20 7.62 -44.87 15.30
C ARG A 20 6.44 -45.58 14.56
N ALA A 21 6.36 -45.23 13.27
CA ALA A 21 6.47 -46.08 12.07
C ALA A 21 5.35 -47.07 11.63
N ALA A 22 4.75 -46.71 10.47
CA ALA A 22 4.70 -47.45 9.19
C ALA A 22 3.69 -48.61 8.94
N ARG A 23 3.14 -48.55 7.69
CA ARG A 23 2.47 -49.57 6.85
C ARG A 23 1.04 -49.96 7.27
N ALA A 24 0.17 -50.51 6.43
CA ALA A 24 -0.21 -50.37 5.01
C ALA A 24 -1.35 -51.39 4.81
N ALA A 25 -2.43 -50.96 4.15
CA ALA A 25 -3.25 -51.72 3.21
C ALA A 25 -4.27 -52.83 3.63
N VAL A 26 -5.36 -52.80 2.85
CA VAL A 26 -6.25 -53.87 2.34
C VAL A 26 -7.55 -54.24 3.10
N SER A 27 -8.64 -53.87 2.42
CA SER A 27 -9.94 -54.51 2.16
C SER A 27 -10.30 -55.89 2.74
N GLY A 28 -11.58 -56.08 3.06
CA GLY A 28 -12.20 -57.40 3.19
C GLY A 28 -13.68 -57.37 3.59
N VAL A 29 -14.55 -57.77 2.66
CA VAL A 29 -16.02 -57.89 2.74
C VAL A 29 -16.45 -59.28 3.21
N ALA A 30 -17.57 -59.41 3.93
CA ALA A 30 -18.64 -60.45 3.86
C ALA A 30 -19.43 -60.47 5.21
N VAL A 31 -20.76 -60.24 5.32
CA VAL A 31 -21.99 -60.77 4.68
C VAL A 31 -22.52 -62.08 5.33
N VAL A 32 -23.63 -61.90 6.06
CA VAL A 32 -24.88 -62.71 6.17
C VAL A 32 -25.00 -63.88 7.16
N ALA A 33 -26.02 -63.77 8.04
CA ALA A 33 -27.16 -64.71 8.28
C ALA A 33 -27.84 -64.35 9.63
N VAL A 34 -29.14 -64.43 9.93
CA VAL A 34 -30.35 -64.95 9.25
C VAL A 34 -31.61 -64.52 10.07
N LEU A 35 -32.68 -64.16 9.34
CA LEU A 35 -34.15 -64.25 9.55
C LEU A 35 -34.86 -64.09 10.92
N ALA A 36 -35.88 -63.20 10.90
CA ALA A 36 -37.33 -63.39 11.20
C ALA A 36 -37.89 -62.13 11.92
N GLY A 37 -39.00 -61.48 11.59
CA GLY A 37 -40.05 -61.62 10.58
C GLY A 37 -41.09 -60.50 10.78
N LEU A 38 -41.81 -60.15 9.70
CA LEU A 38 -43.16 -59.54 9.62
C LEU A 38 -43.47 -58.17 10.29
N GLY A 39 -43.86 -57.18 9.47
CA GLY A 39 -44.83 -56.13 9.82
C GLY A 39 -44.44 -54.68 9.48
N LEU A 40 -44.98 -54.11 8.39
CA LEU A 40 -45.02 -52.66 8.06
C LEU A 40 -46.19 -51.98 8.83
N PRO A 41 -46.36 -50.64 8.76
CA PRO A 41 -45.40 -49.51 8.91
C PRO A 41 -45.90 -48.49 9.97
N ASN A 42 -45.07 -47.55 10.43
CA ASN A 42 -45.55 -46.20 10.82
C ASN A 42 -44.42 -45.19 11.07
N ALA A 43 -44.59 -44.02 10.43
CA ALA A 43 -44.14 -42.67 10.77
C ALA A 43 -42.67 -42.43 11.21
N PHE A 44 -41.91 -41.81 10.30
CA PHE A 44 -40.69 -41.06 10.60
C PHE A 44 -41.04 -39.78 11.39
N ALA A 45 -40.42 -39.60 12.55
CA ALA A 45 -40.36 -38.33 13.26
C ALA A 45 -39.21 -37.49 12.66
N SER A 46 -39.54 -36.26 12.24
CA SER A 46 -38.57 -35.24 11.83
C SER A 46 -37.76 -34.72 13.03
N PRO A 47 -36.48 -34.34 12.85
CA PRO A 47 -35.73 -33.62 13.87
C PRO A 47 -36.24 -32.18 13.98
N SER A 48 -36.33 -31.72 15.23
CA SER A 48 -36.77 -30.40 15.68
C SER A 48 -35.94 -29.27 15.07
N VAL A 49 -36.63 -28.31 14.47
CA VAL A 49 -36.10 -26.97 14.18
C VAL A 49 -36.08 -26.20 15.50
N ASP A 50 -34.91 -25.72 15.93
CA ASP A 50 -34.83 -24.72 16.99
C ASP A 50 -35.56 -23.45 16.52
N LEU A 51 -36.69 -23.14 17.15
CA LEU A 51 -37.39 -21.88 16.96
C LEU A 51 -36.58 -20.76 17.65
N PRO A 52 -36.39 -19.60 17.00
CA PRO A 52 -35.73 -18.47 17.63
C PRO A 52 -36.55 -17.98 18.84
N SER A 53 -35.84 -17.58 19.90
CA SER A 53 -36.42 -16.94 21.07
C SER A 53 -37.28 -15.73 20.67
N PRO A 54 -38.48 -15.53 21.25
CA PRO A 54 -39.30 -14.36 20.96
C PRO A 54 -38.67 -13.14 21.63
N GLY A 55 -37.98 -12.31 20.84
CA GLY A 55 -37.33 -11.10 21.35
C GLY A 55 -36.58 -10.20 20.37
N SER A 56 -36.39 -10.56 19.09
CA SER A 56 -35.89 -9.62 18.07
C SER A 56 -36.99 -9.33 17.05
N SER A 57 -37.59 -8.15 17.14
CA SER A 57 -38.52 -7.67 16.12
C SER A 57 -37.71 -7.25 14.89
N SER A 58 -37.55 -8.15 13.92
CA SER A 58 -37.01 -7.77 12.61
C SER A 58 -37.92 -6.72 12.01
N THR A 59 -37.38 -5.53 11.75
CA THR A 59 -38.13 -4.40 11.18
C THR A 59 -37.73 -4.20 9.74
N VAL A 60 -38.68 -3.96 8.86
CA VAL A 60 -38.41 -3.61 7.46
C VAL A 60 -38.53 -2.10 7.31
N LEU A 61 -37.45 -1.47 6.84
CA LEU A 61 -37.41 -0.07 6.45
C LEU A 61 -37.65 0.03 4.95
N THR A 62 -38.52 0.95 4.51
CA THR A 62 -38.69 1.25 3.08
C THR A 62 -38.28 2.68 2.81
N GLY A 63 -37.48 2.87 1.77
CA GLY A 63 -36.96 4.19 1.43
C GLY A 63 -36.08 4.18 0.20
N THR A 64 -35.52 5.34 -0.13
CA THR A 64 -34.64 5.53 -1.28
C THR A 64 -33.18 5.45 -0.85
N VAL A 65 -32.34 4.74 -1.59
CA VAL A 65 -30.90 4.73 -1.34
C VAL A 65 -30.30 6.08 -1.74
N GLU A 66 -29.63 6.71 -0.79
CA GLU A 66 -28.82 7.91 -1.01
C GLU A 66 -27.42 7.76 -0.44
N ARG A 67 -26.41 8.25 -1.17
CA ARG A 67 -25.01 8.19 -0.77
C ARG A 67 -24.43 9.57 -0.55
N LEU A 68 -23.60 9.66 0.48
CA LEU A 68 -22.83 10.85 0.83
C LEU A 68 -21.34 10.55 0.74
N HIS A 69 -20.59 11.48 0.17
CA HIS A 69 -19.14 11.36 0.04
C HIS A 69 -18.41 12.33 0.97
N LEU A 70 -17.64 11.80 1.92
CA LEU A 70 -16.97 12.52 3.00
C LEU A 70 -15.65 13.16 2.55
N ASP A 71 -15.58 14.50 2.64
CA ASP A 71 -14.38 15.26 2.28
C ASP A 71 -13.43 15.66 3.43
N ASP A 72 -12.68 14.72 4.03
CA ASP A 72 -11.67 15.06 5.06
C ASP A 72 -10.36 15.60 4.47
N PHE A 73 -10.38 16.90 4.19
CA PHE A 73 -9.25 17.67 3.66
C PHE A 73 -8.10 17.88 4.66
N ALA A 74 -8.37 17.75 5.97
CA ALA A 74 -7.39 18.02 7.02
C ALA A 74 -6.63 16.76 7.47
N ASN A 75 -7.27 15.58 7.38
CA ASN A 75 -6.68 14.29 7.70
C ASN A 75 -7.13 13.25 6.67
N PRO A 76 -6.34 12.96 5.60
CA PRO A 76 -6.66 11.87 4.69
C PRO A 76 -6.84 10.59 5.52
N LEU A 77 -8.07 10.06 5.56
CA LEU A 77 -8.44 9.03 6.54
C LEU A 77 -7.59 7.76 6.33
N PRO A 78 -7.04 7.17 7.41
CA PRO A 78 -6.11 6.02 7.31
C PRO A 78 -6.81 4.68 7.01
N THR A 79 -8.13 4.63 6.86
CA THR A 79 -8.89 3.41 6.58
C THR A 79 -10.02 3.67 5.57
N SER A 80 -10.03 2.83 4.54
CA SER A 80 -10.84 2.83 3.33
C SER A 80 -12.34 2.62 3.57
N ALA A 81 -13.12 3.70 3.66
CA ALA A 81 -14.12 4.10 2.67
C ALA A 81 -14.70 5.45 3.10
N ASP A 82 -14.74 6.37 2.15
CA ASP A 82 -15.11 7.78 2.25
C ASP A 82 -16.57 8.00 1.83
N GLU A 83 -17.32 6.93 1.62
CA GLU A 83 -18.72 6.99 1.23
C GLU A 83 -19.61 6.34 2.27
N LEU A 84 -20.63 7.08 2.70
CA LEU A 84 -21.66 6.60 3.59
C LEU A 84 -22.94 6.33 2.79
N ALA A 85 -23.62 5.22 3.10
CA ALA A 85 -24.90 4.89 2.50
C ALA A 85 -26.05 5.12 3.49
N PHE A 86 -27.15 5.68 2.98
CA PHE A 86 -28.37 5.95 3.74
C PHE A 86 -29.59 5.42 2.99
N VAL A 87 -30.61 5.04 3.75
CA VAL A 87 -31.97 4.83 3.24
C VAL A 87 -32.83 5.98 3.73
N GLN A 88 -33.31 6.80 2.81
CA GLN A 88 -34.25 7.89 3.10
C GLN A 88 -35.65 7.31 3.32
N THR A 89 -36.05 7.20 4.58
CA THR A 89 -37.39 6.73 4.96
C THR A 89 -38.32 7.91 5.27
N GLU A 90 -39.62 7.67 5.37
CA GLU A 90 -40.57 8.70 5.85
C GLU A 90 -40.24 9.22 7.26
N ALA A 91 -39.55 8.42 8.09
CA ALA A 91 -39.13 8.78 9.43
C ALA A 91 -37.80 9.56 9.46
N GLY A 92 -37.11 9.66 8.31
CA GLY A 92 -35.80 10.29 8.16
C GLY A 92 -34.72 9.34 7.60
N PRO A 93 -33.50 9.87 7.40
CA PRO A 93 -32.36 9.10 6.90
C PRO A 93 -31.89 8.05 7.91
N VAL A 94 -31.65 6.84 7.45
CA VAL A 94 -31.06 5.76 8.25
C VAL A 94 -29.76 5.33 7.60
N GLN A 95 -28.63 5.50 8.30
CA GLN A 95 -27.35 4.99 7.82
C GLN A 95 -27.38 3.46 7.77
N VAL A 96 -26.89 2.90 6.68
CA VAL A 96 -26.74 1.45 6.50
C VAL A 96 -25.30 1.16 6.08
N PRO A 97 -24.75 -0.04 6.38
CA PRO A 97 -23.41 -0.39 5.93
C PRO A 97 -23.32 -0.33 4.40
N ALA A 98 -22.36 0.43 3.87
CA ALA A 98 -22.22 0.70 2.44
C ALA A 98 -22.07 -0.58 1.61
N SER A 99 -21.35 -1.58 2.14
CA SER A 99 -21.19 -2.90 1.52
C SER A 99 -22.50 -3.69 1.35
N ARG A 100 -23.58 -3.31 2.03
CA ARG A 100 -24.88 -4.00 1.94
C ARG A 100 -25.78 -3.48 0.85
N VAL A 101 -25.44 -2.33 0.29
CA VAL A 101 -26.18 -1.69 -0.80
C VAL A 101 -25.25 -1.32 -1.96
N ASP A 102 -24.01 -1.80 -2.00
CA ASP A 102 -23.01 -1.41 -3.01
C ASP A 102 -23.42 -1.76 -4.45
N ASP A 103 -24.20 -2.82 -4.62
CA ASP A 103 -24.81 -3.27 -5.87
C ASP A 103 -26.16 -2.61 -6.19
N VAL A 104 -26.71 -1.81 -5.27
CA VAL A 104 -27.94 -1.06 -5.47
C VAL A 104 -27.66 0.30 -6.09
N ALA A 105 -28.35 0.62 -7.18
CA ALA A 105 -28.22 1.90 -7.85
C ALA A 105 -28.65 3.07 -6.95
N GLU A 106 -27.97 4.20 -7.10
CA GLU A 106 -28.32 5.43 -6.40
C GLU A 106 -29.74 5.89 -6.80
N GLY A 107 -30.58 6.22 -5.82
CA GLY A 107 -31.98 6.57 -6.05
C GLY A 107 -32.93 5.39 -6.21
N SER A 108 -32.48 4.13 -6.06
CA SER A 108 -33.39 2.97 -6.02
C SER A 108 -34.22 2.98 -4.74
N THR A 109 -35.49 2.59 -4.84
CA THR A 109 -36.34 2.32 -3.67
C THR A 109 -36.08 0.90 -3.18
N VAL A 110 -35.77 0.74 -1.91
CA VAL A 110 -35.42 -0.53 -1.27
C VAL A 110 -36.30 -0.85 -0.07
N ALA A 111 -36.47 -2.14 0.22
CA ALA A 111 -36.88 -2.67 1.51
C ALA A 111 -35.67 -3.28 2.22
N VAL A 112 -35.29 -2.72 3.37
CA VAL A 112 -34.15 -3.16 4.17
C VAL A 112 -34.63 -3.82 5.45
N GLY A 113 -34.34 -5.11 5.62
CA GLY A 113 -34.61 -5.84 6.86
C GLY A 113 -33.52 -5.56 7.89
N VAL A 114 -33.89 -5.16 9.09
CA VAL A 114 -32.96 -4.82 10.18
C VAL A 114 -33.16 -5.77 11.35
N ALA A 115 -32.07 -6.32 11.89
CA ALA A 115 -32.08 -7.33 12.96
C ALA A 115 -32.67 -6.79 14.29
N ASP A 116 -32.38 -5.52 14.59
CA ASP A 116 -32.84 -4.82 15.78
C ASP A 116 -33.39 -3.44 15.40
N ALA A 117 -34.68 -3.21 15.67
CA ALA A 117 -35.33 -1.91 15.48
C ALA A 117 -34.63 -0.78 16.26
N GLY A 118 -33.98 -1.09 17.38
CA GLY A 118 -33.20 -0.13 18.17
C GLY A 118 -31.99 0.41 17.41
N SER A 119 -31.37 -0.38 16.53
CA SER A 119 -30.20 0.01 15.73
C SER A 119 -30.50 1.15 14.75
N VAL A 120 -31.74 1.27 14.30
CA VAL A 120 -32.21 2.36 13.40
C VAL A 120 -32.15 3.74 14.07
N THR A 121 -32.25 3.76 15.40
CA THR A 121 -32.32 5.00 16.20
C THR A 121 -31.07 5.25 17.02
N GLN A 122 -30.07 4.36 16.97
CA GLN A 122 -28.82 4.54 17.70
C GLN A 122 -27.98 5.62 17.03
N ALA A 123 -27.71 6.69 17.77
CA ALA A 123 -26.68 7.63 17.39
C ALA A 123 -25.30 6.94 17.46
N PRO A 124 -24.38 7.25 16.53
CA PRO A 124 -23.04 6.68 16.55
C PRO A 124 -22.33 7.00 17.88
N ALA A 125 -21.62 6.01 18.45
CA ALA A 125 -21.00 6.13 19.76
C ALA A 125 -19.80 7.10 19.76
N SER A 126 -19.21 7.36 18.58
CA SER A 126 -18.11 8.29 18.40
C SER A 126 -18.10 8.92 17.00
N ALA A 127 -17.23 9.93 16.82
CA ALA A 127 -16.90 10.52 15.52
C ALA A 127 -16.43 9.50 14.49
N ALA A 128 -15.60 8.55 14.95
CA ALA A 128 -15.02 7.53 14.10
C ALA A 128 -16.09 6.53 13.64
N ASP A 129 -16.98 6.11 14.54
CA ASP A 129 -18.09 5.21 14.19
C ASP A 129 -19.10 5.90 13.24
N ALA A 130 -19.24 7.22 13.34
CA ALA A 130 -20.14 7.98 12.48
C ALA A 130 -19.58 8.25 11.07
N ALA A 131 -18.26 8.19 10.93
CA ALA A 131 -17.55 8.29 9.66
C ALA A 131 -17.20 6.89 9.12
N ASP A 132 -17.61 5.82 9.82
CA ASP A 132 -17.38 4.45 9.37
C ASP A 132 -18.43 4.10 8.29
N PRO A 133 -17.99 3.79 7.06
CA PRO A 133 -18.86 3.39 5.95
C PRO A 133 -19.64 2.11 6.24
N GLU A 134 -19.17 1.26 7.16
CA GLU A 134 -19.81 0.00 7.52
C GLU A 134 -20.64 0.09 8.81
N ALA A 135 -20.76 1.28 9.40
CA ALA A 135 -21.63 1.52 10.54
C ALA A 135 -23.09 1.78 10.11
N GLY A 136 -23.99 1.83 11.10
CA GLY A 136 -25.41 2.11 10.91
C GLY A 136 -26.30 0.98 11.42
N ALA A 137 -27.51 0.87 10.85
CA ALA A 137 -28.47 -0.15 11.20
C ALA A 137 -27.92 -1.56 10.91
N ASP A 138 -28.25 -2.55 11.76
CA ASP A 138 -27.81 -3.93 11.56
C ASP A 138 -28.64 -4.61 10.46
N VAL A 139 -28.21 -4.41 9.21
CA VAL A 139 -28.91 -4.88 8.01
C VAL A 139 -28.80 -6.39 7.87
N THR A 140 -29.93 -7.06 7.71
CA THR A 140 -30.04 -8.52 7.48
C THR A 140 -30.39 -8.85 6.04
N SER A 141 -31.18 -8.01 5.37
CA SER A 141 -31.56 -8.19 3.96
C SER A 141 -31.78 -6.84 3.27
N VAL A 142 -31.56 -6.80 1.95
CA VAL A 142 -31.90 -5.68 1.09
C VAL A 142 -32.65 -6.23 -0.12
N GLU A 143 -33.83 -5.67 -0.41
CA GLU A 143 -34.64 -5.97 -1.58
C GLU A 143 -34.86 -4.69 -2.37
N VAL A 144 -34.51 -4.67 -3.65
CA VAL A 144 -34.78 -3.53 -4.54
C VAL A 144 -36.23 -3.61 -5.01
N LEU A 145 -37.04 -2.65 -4.59
CA LEU A 145 -38.46 -2.55 -4.93
C LEU A 145 -38.68 -1.81 -6.25
N ALA A 146 -37.84 -0.82 -6.54
CA ALA A 146 -37.86 -0.05 -7.78
C ALA A 146 -36.47 0.53 -8.07
N GLU A 147 -36.05 0.47 -9.33
CA GLU A 147 -34.85 1.17 -9.80
C GLU A 147 -35.14 2.65 -10.06
N PRO A 148 -34.13 3.54 -9.98
CA PRO A 148 -34.30 4.94 -10.31
C PRO A 148 -34.82 5.07 -11.73
N ALA A 149 -35.73 6.03 -11.95
CA ALA A 149 -36.16 6.38 -13.28
C ALA A 149 -34.96 6.91 -14.08
N LEU A 150 -34.31 6.03 -14.84
CA LEU A 150 -33.22 6.41 -15.73
C LEU A 150 -33.73 7.51 -16.67
N ALA A 151 -33.00 8.61 -16.77
CA ALA A 151 -33.01 9.39 -18.00
C ALA A 151 -32.50 8.44 -19.10
N THR A 152 -33.43 7.87 -19.87
CA THR A 152 -33.16 6.77 -20.79
C THR A 152 -32.16 7.16 -21.87
N THR A 153 -30.90 6.73 -21.72
CA THR A 153 -30.00 6.42 -22.83
C THR A 153 -29.17 5.18 -22.49
N SER A 154 -29.78 4.00 -22.59
CA SER A 154 -29.01 2.75 -22.64
C SER A 154 -28.19 2.69 -23.93
N PRO A 155 -26.92 2.26 -23.89
CA PRO A 155 -26.13 2.03 -25.09
C PRO A 155 -26.48 0.67 -25.66
N THR A 156 -27.53 0.59 -26.49
CA THR A 156 -27.67 -0.54 -27.41
C THR A 156 -26.59 -0.40 -28.49
N ALA A 157 -25.86 -1.48 -28.72
CA ALA A 157 -24.86 -1.61 -29.77
C ALA A 157 -25.37 -1.02 -31.11
N GLY A 158 -24.76 0.08 -31.54
CA GLY A 158 -25.13 0.77 -32.76
C GLY A 158 -24.34 2.06 -32.89
N VAL A 159 -23.22 1.99 -33.62
CA VAL A 159 -22.45 3.16 -34.06
C VAL A 159 -23.39 4.09 -34.82
N VAL A 160 -23.76 5.23 -34.21
CA VAL A 160 -24.30 6.36 -34.93
C VAL A 160 -23.34 7.53 -34.72
N ALA A 161 -22.67 7.88 -35.81
CA ALA A 161 -21.77 9.01 -35.89
C ALA A 161 -22.50 10.29 -35.45
N VAL A 162 -22.04 10.93 -34.38
CA VAL A 162 -22.33 12.34 -34.15
C VAL A 162 -21.20 13.11 -34.82
N ALA A 163 -21.42 13.41 -36.10
CA ALA A 163 -20.68 14.44 -36.79
C ALA A 163 -20.88 15.77 -36.04
N ALA A 164 -19.81 16.58 -36.01
CA ALA A 164 -19.79 17.93 -35.48
C ALA A 164 -21.08 18.70 -35.80
N ALA A 165 -21.93 18.87 -34.80
CA ALA A 165 -23.11 19.72 -34.86
C ALA A 165 -22.99 20.74 -33.73
N ALA A 166 -22.94 22.00 -34.17
CA ALA A 166 -23.20 23.25 -33.48
C ALA A 166 -23.27 23.25 -31.94
N ALA A 167 -22.59 24.23 -31.35
CA ALA A 167 -22.85 24.74 -30.01
C ALA A 167 -24.32 25.17 -29.84
N SER A 168 -25.22 24.21 -29.70
CA SER A 168 -26.45 24.38 -28.94
C SER A 168 -25.98 24.53 -27.50
N SER A 169 -26.22 25.68 -26.89
CA SER A 169 -25.95 25.89 -25.47
C SER A 169 -26.63 24.79 -24.68
N VAL A 170 -25.87 23.80 -24.21
CA VAL A 170 -26.36 22.85 -23.22
C VAL A 170 -26.88 23.71 -22.07
N ALA A 171 -28.14 23.51 -21.70
CA ALA A 171 -28.73 24.24 -20.59
C ALA A 171 -27.85 24.00 -19.36
N LYS A 172 -27.20 25.06 -18.86
CA LYS A 172 -26.33 24.95 -17.70
C LYS A 172 -27.12 24.46 -16.50
N HIS A 173 -26.47 23.66 -15.67
CA HIS A 173 -27.00 23.29 -14.37
C HIS A 173 -27.19 24.55 -13.52
N GLN A 174 -28.34 24.65 -12.85
CA GLN A 174 -28.70 25.77 -12.00
C GLN A 174 -28.22 25.50 -10.58
N VAL A 175 -27.42 26.39 -10.02
CA VAL A 175 -26.91 26.28 -8.64
C VAL A 175 -27.52 27.40 -7.79
N LEU A 176 -28.36 27.08 -6.81
CA LEU A 176 -28.77 28.03 -5.79
C LEU A 176 -27.75 28.02 -4.67
N VAL A 177 -27.10 29.15 -4.45
CA VAL A 177 -26.09 29.31 -3.40
C VAL A 177 -26.72 29.96 -2.17
N VAL A 178 -26.62 29.30 -1.03
CA VAL A 178 -27.20 29.76 0.24
C VAL A 178 -26.11 29.86 1.30
N VAL A 179 -25.97 31.03 1.94
CA VAL A 179 -25.07 31.17 3.10
C VAL A 179 -25.87 30.95 4.38
N VAL A 180 -25.38 30.07 5.25
CA VAL A 180 -26.08 29.61 6.44
C VAL A 180 -25.28 29.89 7.72
N ILE A 181 -25.99 30.24 8.79
CA ILE A 181 -25.53 30.17 10.18
C ILE A 181 -26.14 28.91 10.79
N PRO A 182 -25.39 27.80 10.87
CA PRO A 182 -25.89 26.57 11.45
C PRO A 182 -26.03 26.68 12.97
N ALA A 183 -26.75 25.74 13.59
CA ALA A 183 -26.82 25.66 15.04
C ALA A 183 -25.41 25.50 15.65
N GLY A 184 -25.09 26.34 16.64
CA GLY A 184 -23.73 26.41 17.23
C GLY A 184 -22.69 27.10 16.34
N GLY A 185 -23.05 27.54 15.14
CA GLY A 185 -22.21 28.27 14.20
C GLY A 185 -22.23 29.79 14.40
N SER A 186 -21.49 30.50 13.55
CA SER A 186 -21.45 31.96 13.52
C SER A 186 -21.49 32.49 12.08
N ALA A 187 -21.82 33.77 11.93
CA ALA A 187 -21.91 34.42 10.63
C ALA A 187 -20.60 34.32 9.85
N SER A 188 -20.71 34.01 8.56
CA SER A 188 -19.58 34.06 7.64
C SER A 188 -19.37 35.48 7.10
N ALA A 189 -18.11 35.84 6.87
CA ALA A 189 -17.76 37.07 6.14
C ALA A 189 -17.91 36.90 4.62
N VAL A 190 -18.01 35.67 4.13
CA VAL A 190 -18.17 35.36 2.70
C VAL A 190 -19.66 35.37 2.36
N SER A 191 -20.06 36.17 1.37
CA SER A 191 -21.44 36.30 0.91
C SER A 191 -21.83 35.21 -0.09
N ALA A 192 -23.13 34.95 -0.23
CA ALA A 192 -23.66 34.06 -1.27
C ALA A 192 -23.27 34.52 -2.68
N SER A 193 -23.20 35.84 -2.91
CA SER A 193 -22.74 36.40 -4.19
C SER A 193 -21.28 36.10 -4.49
N THR A 194 -20.43 36.06 -3.46
CA THR A 194 -19.01 35.69 -3.61
C THR A 194 -18.89 34.23 -4.03
N ILE A 195 -19.59 33.34 -3.34
CA ILE A 195 -19.63 31.91 -3.67
C ILE A 195 -20.20 31.67 -5.07
N ALA A 196 -21.32 32.33 -5.41
CA ALA A 196 -21.89 32.25 -6.76
C ALA A 196 -20.93 32.74 -7.84
N SER A 197 -20.10 33.76 -7.56
CA SER A 197 -19.05 34.21 -8.46
C SER A 197 -17.98 33.12 -8.69
N VAL A 198 -17.55 32.43 -7.63
CA VAL A 198 -16.59 31.30 -7.74
C VAL A 198 -17.17 30.19 -8.61
N VAL A 199 -18.45 29.86 -8.43
CA VAL A 199 -19.11 28.83 -9.26
C VAL A 199 -19.23 29.28 -10.72
N ASN A 200 -19.70 30.49 -10.98
CA ASN A 200 -19.90 31.02 -12.33
C ASN A 200 -18.59 31.23 -13.11
N SER A 201 -17.49 31.48 -12.41
CA SER A 201 -16.16 31.64 -13.00
C SER A 201 -15.39 30.32 -12.95
N GLY A 202 -14.72 30.02 -11.84
CA GLY A 202 -13.82 28.88 -11.67
C GLY A 202 -14.48 27.53 -11.97
N VAL A 203 -15.56 27.20 -11.26
CA VAL A 203 -16.19 25.87 -11.37
C VAL A 203 -16.79 25.65 -12.76
N ASN A 204 -17.55 26.62 -13.28
CA ASN A 204 -18.11 26.55 -14.62
C ASN A 204 -17.00 26.42 -15.68
N ASN A 205 -15.92 27.20 -15.58
CA ASN A 205 -14.81 27.13 -16.53
C ASN A 205 -14.14 25.76 -16.50
N TYR A 206 -13.90 25.21 -15.31
CA TYR A 206 -13.33 23.87 -15.15
C TYR A 206 -14.21 22.81 -15.81
N TRP A 207 -15.48 22.69 -15.40
CA TRP A 207 -16.38 21.65 -15.88
C TRP A 207 -16.70 21.77 -17.37
N THR A 208 -16.89 23.00 -17.87
CA THR A 208 -17.08 23.23 -19.32
C THR A 208 -15.85 22.78 -20.11
N THR A 209 -14.64 22.99 -19.57
CA THR A 209 -13.39 22.61 -20.24
C THR A 209 -13.20 21.09 -20.26
N VAL A 210 -13.28 20.43 -19.10
CA VAL A 210 -12.98 18.99 -19.01
C VAL A 210 -14.05 18.12 -19.67
N THR A 211 -15.29 18.62 -19.80
CA THR A 211 -16.40 17.90 -20.43
C THR A 211 -16.68 18.32 -21.87
N ALA A 212 -15.79 19.14 -22.48
CA ALA A 212 -15.99 19.69 -23.82
C ALA A 212 -17.36 20.38 -24.01
N GLY A 213 -17.86 21.03 -22.95
CA GLY A 213 -19.14 21.74 -22.93
C GLY A 213 -20.37 20.91 -22.61
N ALA A 214 -20.24 19.60 -22.35
CA ALA A 214 -21.37 18.76 -21.97
C ALA A 214 -21.95 19.12 -20.59
N VAL A 215 -21.12 19.63 -19.68
CA VAL A 215 -21.52 20.11 -18.35
C VAL A 215 -21.07 21.55 -18.15
N GLY A 216 -21.99 22.41 -17.71
CA GLY A 216 -21.70 23.77 -17.30
C GLY A 216 -22.61 24.18 -16.13
N PHE A 217 -22.15 25.13 -15.31
CA PHE A 217 -22.85 25.56 -14.10
C PHE A 217 -23.19 27.06 -14.16
N ALA A 218 -24.37 27.41 -13.67
CA ALA A 218 -24.84 28.78 -13.51
C ALA A 218 -25.39 28.97 -12.10
N ALA A 219 -24.69 29.76 -11.29
CA ALA A 219 -25.04 30.01 -9.90
C ALA A 219 -25.79 31.32 -9.69
N THR A 220 -26.84 31.26 -8.86
CA THR A 220 -27.57 32.42 -8.35
C THR A 220 -27.42 32.47 -6.83
N ALA A 221 -27.16 33.66 -6.29
CA ALA A 221 -27.06 33.87 -4.86
C ALA A 221 -28.44 34.07 -4.24
N TYR A 222 -28.73 33.32 -3.17
CA TYR A 222 -29.86 33.63 -2.31
C TYR A 222 -29.59 34.96 -1.57
N PRO A 223 -30.56 35.89 -1.51
CA PRO A 223 -30.29 37.28 -1.12
C PRO A 223 -30.00 37.49 0.37
N SER A 224 -30.31 36.51 1.22
CA SER A 224 -30.22 36.63 2.68
C SER A 224 -29.43 35.49 3.29
N VAL A 225 -28.84 35.73 4.46
CA VAL A 225 -28.27 34.65 5.28
C VAL A 225 -29.41 33.89 5.96
N VAL A 226 -29.34 32.56 5.94
CA VAL A 226 -30.32 31.67 6.59
C VAL A 226 -29.76 31.17 7.91
N THR A 227 -30.54 31.20 8.99
CA THR A 227 -30.16 30.57 10.26
C THR A 227 -30.90 29.26 10.41
N THR A 228 -30.23 28.16 10.79
CA THR A 228 -30.86 26.86 11.01
C THR A 228 -30.88 26.43 12.48
N LYS A 229 -31.79 25.51 12.83
CA LYS A 229 -31.81 24.81 14.12
C LYS A 229 -31.03 23.51 14.08
N SER A 230 -30.93 22.91 12.90
CA SER A 230 -30.06 21.77 12.60
C SER A 230 -28.60 22.19 12.46
N THR A 231 -27.71 21.23 12.70
CA THR A 231 -26.27 21.33 12.40
C THR A 231 -25.96 20.46 11.18
N PRO A 232 -25.06 20.88 10.26
CA PRO A 232 -24.64 20.03 9.14
C PRO A 232 -23.90 18.79 9.64
N CYS A 233 -23.17 18.94 10.73
CA CYS A 233 -22.25 17.94 11.26
C CYS A 233 -22.16 18.05 12.79
N SER A 234 -21.76 16.98 13.46
CA SER A 234 -21.51 16.99 14.90
C SER A 234 -20.46 15.97 15.28
N SER A 235 -19.40 16.40 15.98
CA SER A 235 -18.28 15.54 16.38
C SER A 235 -17.75 14.68 15.22
N GLY A 236 -17.46 15.27 14.05
CA GLY A 236 -16.98 14.56 12.86
C GLY A 236 -18.04 13.76 12.08
N SER A 237 -19.23 13.53 12.66
CA SER A 237 -20.35 12.90 11.96
C SER A 237 -21.04 13.86 10.99
N VAL A 238 -21.49 13.34 9.84
CA VAL A 238 -22.35 14.04 8.88
C VAL A 238 -23.80 13.55 8.87
N ALA A 239 -24.21 12.65 9.78
CA ALA A 239 -25.54 12.03 9.76
C ALA A 239 -26.69 13.06 9.79
N SER A 240 -26.46 14.24 10.36
CA SER A 240 -27.41 15.36 10.39
C SER A 240 -27.51 16.19 9.11
N SER A 241 -26.69 15.91 8.08
CA SER A 241 -26.59 16.72 6.87
C SER A 241 -27.89 16.77 6.06
N PHE A 242 -28.63 15.65 5.96
CA PHE A 242 -29.92 15.63 5.28
C PHE A 242 -30.95 16.53 5.96
N THR A 243 -31.15 16.37 7.28
CA THR A 243 -32.03 17.26 8.05
C THR A 243 -31.62 18.73 7.93
N PHE A 244 -30.31 19.00 7.85
CA PHE A 244 -29.79 20.33 7.62
C PHE A 244 -30.13 20.88 6.24
N TRP A 245 -29.93 20.11 5.17
CA TRP A 245 -30.32 20.51 3.82
C TRP A 245 -31.83 20.68 3.68
N ASP A 246 -32.65 19.79 4.24
CA ASP A 246 -34.11 19.89 4.22
C ASP A 246 -34.60 21.20 4.87
N GLU A 247 -34.03 21.55 6.03
CA GLU A 247 -34.37 22.79 6.71
C GLU A 247 -34.00 24.02 5.86
N VAL A 248 -32.84 23.99 5.19
CA VAL A 248 -32.42 25.08 4.30
C VAL A 248 -33.32 25.15 3.07
N ALA A 249 -33.57 24.03 2.40
CA ALA A 249 -34.41 23.94 1.21
C ALA A 249 -35.81 24.50 1.48
N ALA A 250 -36.44 24.10 2.60
CA ALA A 250 -37.75 24.60 3.01
C ALA A 250 -37.75 26.12 3.25
N LYS A 251 -36.68 26.68 3.83
CA LYS A 251 -36.56 28.11 4.12
C LYS A 251 -36.34 28.98 2.88
N VAL A 252 -35.68 28.43 1.86
CA VAL A 252 -35.37 29.16 0.62
C VAL A 252 -36.32 28.82 -0.53
N GLY A 253 -37.24 27.86 -0.32
CA GLY A 253 -38.16 27.38 -1.35
C GLY A 253 -37.47 26.63 -2.49
N TRP A 254 -36.36 25.95 -2.20
CA TRP A 254 -35.66 25.15 -3.20
C TRP A 254 -36.38 23.82 -3.44
N VAL A 255 -36.36 23.37 -4.69
CA VAL A 255 -36.95 22.10 -5.11
C VAL A 255 -35.93 21.36 -5.95
N GLU A 256 -35.66 20.13 -5.56
CA GLU A 256 -34.77 19.22 -6.27
C GLU A 256 -35.23 18.96 -7.71
N GLY A 257 -34.28 18.62 -8.57
CA GLY A 257 -34.58 18.09 -9.89
C GLY A 257 -33.33 17.98 -10.77
N PRO A 258 -33.49 17.39 -11.97
CA PRO A 258 -32.39 17.26 -12.93
C PRO A 258 -31.73 18.62 -13.21
N GLY A 259 -30.41 18.63 -13.16
CA GLY A 259 -29.61 19.84 -13.38
C GLY A 259 -29.80 20.95 -12.34
N LYS A 260 -30.47 20.70 -11.20
CA LYS A 260 -30.63 21.69 -10.12
C LYS A 260 -29.78 21.30 -8.92
N HIS A 261 -29.00 22.25 -8.43
CA HIS A 261 -28.12 22.06 -7.28
C HIS A 261 -28.42 23.08 -6.19
N MET A 262 -28.38 22.66 -4.93
CA MET A 262 -28.31 23.58 -3.79
C MET A 262 -26.92 23.50 -3.16
N LEU A 263 -26.20 24.62 -3.15
CA LEU A 263 -24.89 24.73 -2.53
C LEU A 263 -25.01 25.56 -1.27
N VAL A 264 -24.87 24.91 -0.12
CA VAL A 264 -24.93 25.54 1.19
C VAL A 264 -23.53 25.86 1.70
N TYR A 265 -23.26 27.12 2.02
CA TYR A 265 -21.97 27.54 2.54
C TYR A 265 -22.12 28.07 3.97
N PHE A 266 -21.23 27.64 4.86
CA PHE A 266 -21.19 28.15 6.23
C PHE A 266 -19.74 28.41 6.68
N LYS A 267 -19.55 29.27 7.68
CA LYS A 267 -18.22 29.50 8.26
C LYS A 267 -17.72 28.21 8.92
N THR A 268 -16.44 27.90 8.80
CA THR A 268 -15.84 26.65 9.31
C THR A 268 -16.30 26.30 10.73
N LEU A 269 -16.89 25.10 10.88
CA LEU A 269 -17.20 24.45 12.15
C LEU A 269 -16.19 23.36 12.44
N ALA A 270 -15.46 23.52 13.54
CA ALA A 270 -14.53 22.49 14.04
C ALA A 270 -15.25 21.18 14.40
N SER A 271 -16.56 21.24 14.72
CA SER A 271 -17.38 20.06 14.97
C SER A 271 -17.55 19.15 13.76
N CYS A 272 -17.22 19.59 12.54
CA CYS A 272 -17.21 18.72 11.36
C CYS A 272 -15.92 17.88 11.24
N GLY A 273 -15.02 17.91 12.23
CA GLY A 273 -13.87 17.00 12.26
C GLY A 273 -12.78 17.23 11.21
N GLY A 274 -12.86 18.30 10.41
CA GLY A 274 -11.91 18.56 9.32
C GLY A 274 -12.50 18.42 7.91
N ILE A 275 -13.75 17.94 7.82
CA ILE A 275 -14.45 17.79 6.55
C ILE A 275 -14.62 19.16 5.87
N ALA A 276 -14.12 19.32 4.64
CA ALA A 276 -14.15 20.56 3.88
C ALA A 276 -15.47 20.77 3.11
N GLY A 277 -16.08 19.68 2.66
CA GLY A 277 -17.37 19.69 2.00
C GLY A 277 -18.07 18.33 2.08
N LEU A 278 -19.27 18.30 1.53
CA LEU A 278 -20.07 17.08 1.43
C LEU A 278 -21.07 17.27 0.31
N GLY A 279 -21.32 16.22 -0.46
CA GLY A 279 -22.30 16.23 -1.54
C GLY A 279 -23.05 14.90 -1.64
N THR A 280 -24.29 14.98 -2.11
CA THR A 280 -25.00 13.81 -2.63
C THR A 280 -24.36 13.31 -3.92
N ILE A 281 -24.36 12.00 -4.12
CA ILE A 281 -23.84 11.40 -5.35
C ILE A 281 -24.98 11.30 -6.38
N GLY A 282 -24.73 11.78 -7.60
CA GLY A 282 -25.68 11.68 -8.70
C GLY A 282 -25.58 10.36 -9.48
N THR A 283 -26.32 10.28 -10.58
CA THR A 283 -26.33 9.12 -11.49
C THR A 283 -25.71 9.42 -12.86
N GLY A 284 -25.36 10.68 -13.14
CA GLY A 284 -24.66 11.05 -14.36
C GLY A 284 -24.69 12.55 -14.66
N VAL A 285 -24.27 12.92 -15.88
CA VAL A 285 -24.10 14.31 -16.33
C VAL A 285 -25.37 15.17 -16.27
N GLY A 286 -26.57 14.57 -16.17
CA GLY A 286 -27.83 15.31 -16.05
C GLY A 286 -28.34 15.49 -14.62
N SER A 287 -27.65 14.91 -13.63
CA SER A 287 -28.08 14.90 -12.23
C SER A 287 -28.00 16.28 -11.58
N GLY A 288 -28.87 16.48 -10.59
CA GLY A 288 -28.82 17.56 -9.62
C GLY A 288 -28.40 17.03 -8.26
N GLY A 289 -28.59 17.83 -7.22
CA GLY A 289 -28.47 17.38 -5.84
C GLY A 289 -28.11 18.50 -4.86
N VAL A 290 -27.62 18.13 -3.69
CA VAL A 290 -27.30 19.07 -2.61
C VAL A 290 -25.87 18.89 -2.14
N THR A 291 -25.26 20.00 -1.76
CA THR A 291 -23.90 20.02 -1.20
C THR A 291 -23.78 21.07 -0.11
N TRP A 292 -22.85 20.89 0.81
CA TRP A 292 -22.36 21.97 1.64
C TRP A 292 -20.85 22.12 1.64
N SER A 293 -20.37 23.33 1.97
CA SER A 293 -18.96 23.66 2.16
C SER A 293 -18.70 24.26 3.55
N ASN A 294 -17.73 23.69 4.26
CA ASN A 294 -17.32 24.03 5.62
C ASN A 294 -16.28 25.16 5.65
N GLY A 295 -16.62 26.28 5.02
CA GLY A 295 -15.80 27.49 5.01
C GLY A 295 -14.72 27.52 3.94
N PHE A 296 -14.82 26.70 2.89
CA PHE A 296 -13.88 26.62 1.78
C PHE A 296 -14.51 27.13 0.47
N PRO A 297 -14.42 28.45 0.18
CA PRO A 297 -15.03 29.06 -1.00
C PRO A 297 -14.13 28.94 -2.25
N SER A 298 -13.59 27.75 -2.55
CA SER A 298 -12.62 27.55 -3.63
C SER A 298 -13.19 26.74 -4.80
N THR A 299 -12.63 26.93 -5.99
CA THR A 299 -12.96 26.11 -7.17
C THR A 299 -12.69 24.63 -6.92
N SER A 300 -11.64 24.29 -6.17
CA SER A 300 -11.33 22.90 -5.82
C SER A 300 -12.45 22.24 -5.04
N VAL A 301 -12.82 22.79 -3.88
CA VAL A 301 -13.86 22.17 -3.03
C VAL A 301 -15.22 22.27 -3.72
N LEU A 302 -15.66 23.45 -4.14
CA LEU A 302 -17.00 23.60 -4.73
C LEU A 302 -17.14 22.83 -6.05
N GLY A 303 -16.06 22.74 -6.83
CA GLY A 303 -16.03 21.95 -8.07
C GLY A 303 -16.00 20.45 -7.84
N HIS A 304 -15.30 19.99 -6.80
CA HIS A 304 -15.28 18.60 -6.33
C HIS A 304 -16.68 18.14 -5.92
N GLU A 305 -17.34 18.89 -5.03
CA GLU A 305 -18.66 18.53 -4.54
C GLU A 305 -19.74 18.52 -5.63
N LEU A 306 -19.66 19.46 -6.56
CA LEU A 306 -20.54 19.45 -7.73
C LEU A 306 -20.21 18.29 -8.68
N GLY A 307 -19.00 17.75 -8.66
CA GLY A 307 -18.63 16.51 -9.34
C GLY A 307 -19.32 15.27 -8.75
N HIS A 308 -19.47 15.21 -7.42
CA HIS A 308 -20.27 14.15 -6.78
C HIS A 308 -21.72 14.17 -7.26
N ASN A 309 -22.33 15.35 -7.36
CA ASN A 309 -23.69 15.51 -7.89
C ASN A 309 -23.83 15.04 -9.35
N LEU A 310 -22.74 14.86 -10.11
CA LEU A 310 -22.73 14.29 -11.46
C LEU A 310 -22.50 12.76 -11.46
N GLY A 311 -22.34 12.15 -10.29
CA GLY A 311 -22.14 10.72 -10.10
C GLY A 311 -20.69 10.26 -9.99
N LEU A 312 -19.73 11.18 -9.82
CA LEU A 312 -18.33 10.82 -9.63
C LEU A 312 -18.04 10.49 -8.16
N GLY A 313 -17.21 9.47 -7.93
CA GLY A 313 -16.54 9.23 -6.66
C GLY A 313 -15.16 9.92 -6.63
N HIS A 314 -14.38 9.57 -5.62
CA HIS A 314 -13.02 10.10 -5.49
C HIS A 314 -12.01 9.47 -6.44
N SER A 315 -10.95 10.23 -6.68
CA SER A 315 -9.75 9.77 -7.38
C SER A 315 -8.70 9.31 -6.35
N GLN A 316 -8.52 7.99 -6.31
CA GLN A 316 -7.74 7.24 -5.33
C GLN A 316 -6.45 6.68 -5.94
N GLU A 317 -5.54 6.23 -5.07
CA GLU A 317 -4.47 5.31 -5.46
C GLU A 317 -4.88 3.86 -5.17
N LEU A 318 -4.50 2.95 -6.07
CA LEU A 318 -4.50 1.52 -5.81
C LEU A 318 -3.19 1.09 -5.14
N ASP A 319 -3.25 0.72 -3.86
CA ASP A 319 -2.10 0.24 -3.11
C ASP A 319 -2.13 -1.29 -2.98
N CYS A 320 -1.32 -1.98 -3.79
CA CYS A 320 -1.24 -3.43 -3.77
C CYS A 320 -0.01 -3.94 -3.03
N VAL A 321 -0.15 -5.00 -2.23
CA VAL A 321 0.95 -5.64 -1.49
C VAL A 321 0.94 -7.15 -1.70
N VAL A 322 2.06 -7.72 -2.14
CA VAL A 322 2.24 -9.16 -2.30
C VAL A 322 3.43 -9.62 -1.47
N GLY A 323 3.19 -10.53 -0.52
CA GLY A 323 4.26 -11.07 0.34
C GLY A 323 4.98 -10.00 1.17
N GLY A 324 4.28 -8.92 1.55
CA GLY A 324 4.82 -7.80 2.33
C GLY A 324 5.59 -6.76 1.51
N VAL A 325 5.51 -6.81 0.17
CA VAL A 325 6.17 -5.87 -0.74
C VAL A 325 5.10 -5.15 -1.55
N ARG A 326 5.16 -3.80 -1.62
CA ARG A 326 4.25 -3.00 -2.47
C ARG A 326 4.47 -3.32 -3.95
N VAL A 327 3.41 -3.41 -4.73
CA VAL A 327 3.42 -3.74 -6.15
C VAL A 327 2.48 -2.82 -6.92
N MET A 328 2.74 -2.62 -8.21
CA MET A 328 1.92 -1.74 -9.06
C MET A 328 0.50 -2.28 -9.26
N ASP A 329 0.36 -3.59 -9.44
CA ASP A 329 -0.91 -4.24 -9.75
C ASP A 329 -0.93 -5.68 -9.22
N SER A 330 -2.07 -6.11 -8.70
CA SER A 330 -2.29 -7.47 -8.16
C SER A 330 -3.77 -7.85 -8.20
N ALA A 331 -4.12 -9.05 -7.78
CA ALA A 331 -5.53 -9.40 -7.55
C ALA A 331 -6.15 -8.44 -6.51
N PRO A 332 -7.45 -8.06 -6.63
CA PRO A 332 -8.09 -7.10 -5.74
C PRO A 332 -7.91 -7.40 -4.25
N ALA A 333 -7.96 -8.68 -3.87
CA ALA A 333 -7.76 -9.15 -2.49
C ALA A 333 -6.37 -8.83 -1.88
N ASN A 334 -5.38 -8.45 -2.71
CA ASN A 334 -4.05 -8.03 -2.27
C ASN A 334 -3.89 -6.50 -2.32
N CYS A 335 -4.97 -5.77 -2.58
CA CYS A 335 -4.93 -4.33 -2.75
C CYS A 335 -5.86 -3.63 -1.75
N THR A 336 -5.54 -2.38 -1.46
CA THR A 336 -6.34 -1.44 -0.67
C THR A 336 -6.40 -0.12 -1.42
N LYS A 337 -7.45 0.69 -1.22
CA LYS A 337 -7.47 2.07 -1.73
C LYS A 337 -6.78 3.01 -0.75
N ARG A 338 -6.00 3.95 -1.26
CA ARG A 338 -5.49 5.10 -0.50
C ARG A 338 -6.25 6.34 -0.94
N SER A 339 -7.07 6.88 -0.03
CA SER A 339 -8.01 7.93 -0.35
C SER A 339 -7.33 9.26 -0.72
N TYR A 340 -7.74 9.86 -1.84
CA TYR A 340 -7.29 11.13 -2.43
C TYR A 340 -5.88 11.19 -3.01
N TRP A 341 -5.21 10.06 -3.22
CA TRP A 341 -3.80 10.07 -3.61
C TRP A 341 -3.54 10.40 -5.09
N ASP A 342 -4.58 10.59 -5.91
CA ASP A 342 -4.42 11.03 -7.30
C ASP A 342 -4.30 12.56 -7.40
N THR A 343 -3.12 13.08 -7.07
CA THR A 343 -2.81 14.54 -7.06
C THR A 343 -3.06 15.31 -8.37
N ASN A 344 -3.43 14.64 -9.46
CA ASN A 344 -3.71 15.28 -10.75
C ASN A 344 -5.19 15.65 -10.94
N ASP A 345 -6.10 15.18 -10.08
CA ASP A 345 -7.53 15.17 -10.36
C ASP A 345 -8.33 16.03 -9.38
N ILE A 346 -9.38 16.72 -9.86
CA ILE A 346 -10.23 17.54 -8.98
C ILE A 346 -10.97 16.70 -7.94
N MET A 347 -11.31 15.44 -8.29
CA MET A 347 -11.96 14.48 -7.39
C MET A 347 -10.98 13.83 -6.42
N ALA A 348 -9.72 14.26 -6.39
CA ALA A 348 -8.76 13.98 -5.34
C ALA A 348 -8.51 15.25 -4.50
N VAL A 349 -7.46 15.24 -3.68
CA VAL A 349 -6.97 16.48 -3.08
C VAL A 349 -6.30 17.27 -4.21
N SER A 350 -6.93 18.37 -4.62
CA SER A 350 -6.46 19.20 -5.73
C SER A 350 -5.97 20.58 -5.29
N TRP A 351 -6.32 21.07 -4.09
CA TRP A 351 -5.93 22.39 -3.56
C TRP A 351 -6.07 23.52 -4.58
N ASP A 352 -4.97 24.03 -5.12
CA ASP A 352 -4.92 25.07 -6.16
C ASP A 352 -4.60 24.50 -7.57
N ASN A 353 -4.29 23.21 -7.67
CA ASN A 353 -3.91 22.49 -8.89
C ASN A 353 -5.03 21.55 -9.36
N GLN A 354 -6.06 22.09 -10.02
CA GLN A 354 -7.12 21.28 -10.63
C GLN A 354 -6.69 20.81 -12.01
N GLY A 355 -5.98 19.68 -12.08
CA GLY A 355 -5.65 19.06 -13.35
C GLY A 355 -6.88 18.60 -14.14
N PHE A 356 -6.65 18.29 -15.42
CA PHE A 356 -7.73 17.82 -16.29
C PHE A 356 -8.34 16.52 -15.74
N LEU A 357 -9.67 16.42 -15.79
CA LEU A 357 -10.41 15.27 -15.25
C LEU A 357 -9.88 13.97 -15.86
N ASN A 358 -9.58 12.99 -15.01
CA ASN A 358 -8.99 11.74 -15.43
C ASN A 358 -9.87 10.96 -16.40
N ALA A 359 -9.22 10.12 -17.21
CA ALA A 359 -9.88 9.34 -18.25
C ALA A 359 -10.96 8.39 -17.73
N SER A 360 -10.81 7.82 -16.53
CA SER A 360 -11.82 6.91 -15.95
C SER A 360 -13.09 7.67 -15.55
N HIS A 361 -12.98 8.85 -14.96
CA HIS A 361 -14.14 9.71 -14.68
C HIS A 361 -14.81 10.23 -15.96
N LEU A 362 -14.05 10.62 -16.98
CA LEU A 362 -14.64 10.99 -18.29
C LEU A 362 -15.43 9.83 -18.90
N ARG A 363 -14.92 8.60 -18.78
CA ARG A 363 -15.61 7.38 -19.23
C ARG A 363 -16.87 7.09 -18.40
N GLY A 364 -16.79 7.23 -17.08
CA GLY A 364 -17.94 7.09 -16.17
C GLY A 364 -19.07 8.07 -16.48
N LEU A 365 -18.74 9.29 -16.89
CA LEU A 365 -19.69 10.29 -17.37
C LEU A 365 -20.22 10.05 -18.79
N GLY A 366 -19.71 9.05 -19.50
CA GLY A 366 -20.09 8.77 -20.89
C GLY A 366 -19.56 9.79 -21.92
N LEU A 367 -18.50 10.52 -21.58
CA LEU A 367 -17.95 11.63 -22.37
C LEU A 367 -16.74 11.22 -23.24
N VAL A 368 -16.55 9.92 -23.46
CA VAL A 368 -15.46 9.38 -24.26
C VAL A 368 -16.01 8.65 -25.49
N ASP A 369 -15.74 9.21 -26.66
CA ASP A 369 -16.08 8.62 -27.95
C ASP A 369 -14.94 7.78 -28.54
N SER A 370 -15.23 7.11 -29.66
CA SER A 370 -14.28 6.26 -30.37
C SER A 370 -13.11 7.02 -31.05
N THR A 371 -13.19 8.35 -31.16
CA THR A 371 -12.06 9.17 -31.65
C THR A 371 -11.08 9.51 -30.54
N SER A 372 -11.60 9.56 -29.32
CA SER A 372 -10.89 9.92 -28.09
C SER A 372 -10.18 8.72 -27.46
N GLN A 373 -10.63 7.50 -27.76
CA GLN A 373 -10.17 6.28 -27.13
C GLN A 373 -9.91 5.14 -28.13
N VAL A 374 -8.89 4.34 -27.85
CA VAL A 374 -8.69 3.02 -28.47
C VAL A 374 -8.82 1.89 -27.45
N THR A 375 -9.48 0.80 -27.85
CA THR A 375 -9.68 -0.39 -27.01
C THR A 375 -9.27 -1.64 -27.79
N PRO A 376 -7.95 -1.85 -28.00
CA PRO A 376 -7.46 -2.92 -28.86
C PRO A 376 -7.61 -4.29 -28.20
N VAL A 377 -7.81 -5.32 -29.04
CA VAL A 377 -7.82 -6.74 -28.65
C VAL A 377 -6.61 -7.50 -29.17
N ASP A 378 -5.74 -6.83 -29.92
CA ASP A 378 -4.52 -7.36 -30.53
C ASP A 378 -3.26 -6.82 -29.84
N ASN A 379 -2.08 -7.16 -30.38
CA ASN A 379 -0.83 -6.52 -29.99
C ASN A 379 -0.54 -5.39 -30.96
N GLY A 380 -0.20 -4.20 -30.47
CA GLY A 380 0.01 -3.06 -31.36
C GLY A 380 0.68 -1.87 -30.69
N GLN A 381 0.55 -0.71 -31.32
CA GLN A 381 1.11 0.55 -30.88
C GLN A 381 0.06 1.65 -31.04
N VAL A 382 0.04 2.59 -30.09
CA VAL A 382 -0.79 3.80 -30.15
C VAL A 382 0.06 5.02 -29.83
N THR A 383 -0.31 6.17 -30.40
CA THR A 383 0.18 7.48 -29.93
C THR A 383 -0.96 8.20 -29.22
N LEU A 384 -0.78 8.50 -27.93
CA LEU A 384 -1.73 9.29 -27.15
C LEU A 384 -1.34 10.76 -27.17
N ALA A 385 -2.26 11.64 -27.53
CA ALA A 385 -2.15 13.08 -27.27
C ALA A 385 -2.32 13.37 -25.76
N PRO A 386 -1.80 14.49 -25.24
CA PRO A 386 -2.01 14.84 -23.85
C PRO A 386 -3.51 15.00 -23.54
N LEU A 387 -3.95 14.42 -22.42
CA LEU A 387 -5.35 14.38 -22.01
C LEU A 387 -5.98 15.77 -21.99
N SER A 388 -5.25 16.76 -21.47
CA SER A 388 -5.68 18.15 -21.33
C SER A 388 -5.86 18.91 -22.64
N THR A 389 -5.48 18.34 -23.78
CA THR A 389 -5.81 18.91 -25.10
C THR A 389 -7.28 18.73 -25.46
N GLY A 390 -7.98 17.79 -24.82
CA GLY A 390 -9.40 17.50 -25.06
C GLY A 390 -9.71 16.98 -26.48
N ALA A 391 -8.70 16.66 -27.28
CA ALA A 391 -8.87 16.30 -28.70
C ALA A 391 -7.93 15.16 -29.12
N GLY A 392 -8.34 14.44 -30.17
CA GLY A 392 -7.61 13.29 -30.69
C GLY A 392 -7.62 12.08 -29.74
N THR A 393 -6.91 11.02 -30.15
CA THR A 393 -6.75 9.81 -29.35
C THR A 393 -5.93 10.12 -28.10
N ARG A 394 -6.56 10.08 -26.93
CA ARG A 394 -5.98 10.46 -25.64
C ARG A 394 -6.09 9.37 -24.57
N ILE A 395 -6.86 8.31 -24.86
CA ILE A 395 -7.08 7.18 -23.96
C ILE A 395 -6.76 5.87 -24.68
N LEU A 396 -6.00 5.00 -24.03
CA LEU A 396 -5.89 3.59 -24.40
C LEU A 396 -6.53 2.75 -23.29
N THR A 397 -7.38 1.81 -23.66
CA THR A 397 -7.97 0.88 -22.68
C THR A 397 -7.66 -0.56 -23.02
N LEU A 398 -7.00 -1.22 -22.08
CA LEU A 398 -6.67 -2.65 -22.16
C LEU A 398 -7.61 -3.40 -21.22
N SER A 399 -8.18 -4.51 -21.70
CA SER A 399 -9.13 -5.31 -20.93
C SER A 399 -8.77 -6.79 -20.98
N ASP A 400 -8.93 -7.47 -19.85
CA ASP A 400 -8.75 -8.91 -19.70
C ASP A 400 -9.80 -9.44 -18.71
N GLY A 401 -10.88 -9.99 -19.27
CA GLY A 401 -12.08 -10.36 -18.52
C GLY A 401 -12.65 -9.14 -17.77
N ALA A 402 -12.77 -9.26 -16.45
CA ALA A 402 -13.23 -8.21 -15.55
C ALA A 402 -12.18 -7.12 -15.27
N ASN A 403 -10.90 -7.33 -15.62
CA ASN A 403 -9.86 -6.34 -15.38
C ASN A 403 -9.83 -5.34 -16.54
N ARG A 404 -9.86 -4.04 -16.21
CA ARG A 404 -9.74 -2.97 -17.21
C ARG A 404 -8.75 -1.92 -16.74
N TYR A 405 -7.85 -1.54 -17.64
CA TYR A 405 -6.79 -0.57 -17.40
C TYR A 405 -6.93 0.59 -18.38
N VAL A 406 -7.06 1.79 -17.85
CA VAL A 406 -7.23 3.04 -18.60
C VAL A 406 -5.92 3.80 -18.55
N VAL A 407 -5.27 3.88 -19.70
CA VAL A 407 -3.99 4.55 -19.91
C VAL A 407 -4.25 5.94 -20.48
N GLU A 408 -3.64 6.95 -19.87
CA GLU A 408 -3.72 8.34 -20.31
C GLU A 408 -2.32 8.96 -20.32
N TYR A 409 -2.16 10.04 -21.10
CA TYR A 409 -0.92 10.79 -21.15
C TYR A 409 -1.13 12.21 -20.64
N ARG A 410 -0.36 12.63 -19.63
CA ARG A 410 -0.42 14.00 -19.08
C ARG A 410 0.83 14.78 -19.45
N GLN A 411 0.65 16.06 -19.76
CA GLN A 411 1.73 17.02 -20.01
C GLN A 411 1.39 18.36 -19.39
N ALA A 412 2.40 19.20 -19.16
CA ALA A 412 2.23 20.53 -18.60
C ALA A 412 1.62 21.51 -19.63
N VAL A 413 0.38 21.23 -20.05
CA VAL A 413 -0.41 22.01 -21.01
C VAL A 413 -1.87 22.05 -20.56
N GLY A 414 -2.62 23.05 -21.00
CA GLY A 414 -4.03 23.21 -20.61
C GLY A 414 -4.20 23.31 -19.10
N LEU A 415 -5.19 22.60 -18.54
CA LEU A 415 -5.43 22.53 -17.09
C LEU A 415 -4.31 21.86 -16.30
N ASP A 416 -3.41 21.12 -16.96
CA ASP A 416 -2.25 20.48 -16.33
C ASP A 416 -0.98 21.37 -16.37
N ALA A 417 -1.07 22.61 -16.86
CA ALA A 417 0.08 23.51 -17.04
C ALA A 417 0.88 23.77 -15.75
N TRP A 418 0.24 23.67 -14.59
CA TRP A 418 0.87 23.82 -13.27
C TRP A 418 1.98 22.77 -13.02
N MET A 419 1.97 21.62 -13.71
CA MET A 419 3.02 20.59 -13.60
C MET A 419 4.40 21.09 -14.06
N ALA A 420 4.48 22.19 -14.82
CA ALA A 420 5.75 22.81 -15.20
C ALA A 420 6.45 23.51 -14.02
N THR A 421 5.68 23.91 -13.00
CA THR A 421 6.17 24.76 -11.91
C THR A 421 6.04 24.11 -10.54
N THR A 422 5.11 23.18 -10.36
CA THR A 422 4.85 22.52 -9.08
C THR A 422 5.60 21.21 -9.01
N THR A 423 6.65 21.15 -8.18
CA THR A 423 7.43 19.92 -7.96
C THR A 423 6.84 19.10 -6.82
N GLY A 424 6.81 17.77 -6.96
CA GLY A 424 6.33 16.87 -5.89
C GLY A 424 4.81 16.79 -5.77
N TRP A 425 4.10 17.27 -6.79
CA TRP A 425 2.66 17.18 -6.96
C TRP A 425 2.43 16.91 -8.43
N GLY A 426 1.83 15.77 -8.80
CA GLY A 426 1.75 15.32 -10.20
C GLY A 426 3.10 15.24 -10.93
N ALA A 427 3.09 14.69 -12.14
CA ALA A 427 4.23 14.77 -13.05
C ALA A 427 3.78 14.55 -14.51
N PRO A 428 4.44 15.20 -15.49
CA PRO A 428 4.21 14.89 -16.89
C PRO A 428 4.63 13.44 -17.23
N GLY A 429 3.77 12.72 -17.94
CA GLY A 429 4.04 11.35 -18.36
C GLY A 429 2.78 10.51 -18.53
N VAL A 430 2.97 9.24 -18.84
CA VAL A 430 1.88 8.26 -18.96
C VAL A 430 1.50 7.74 -17.58
N THR A 431 0.21 7.73 -17.26
CA THR A 431 -0.34 7.14 -16.05
C THR A 431 -1.37 6.07 -16.41
N VAL A 432 -1.65 5.18 -15.46
CA VAL A 432 -2.65 4.12 -15.63
C VAL A 432 -3.59 4.11 -14.45
N ARG A 433 -4.89 4.03 -14.73
CA ARG A 433 -5.93 3.73 -13.75
C ARG A 433 -6.48 2.34 -13.98
N ARG A 434 -6.92 1.69 -12.91
CA ARG A 434 -7.66 0.43 -12.98
C ARG A 434 -9.14 0.69 -12.69
N GLU A 435 -9.99 0.22 -13.58
CA GLU A 435 -11.43 0.12 -13.35
C GLU A 435 -11.73 -1.30 -12.84
N PHE A 436 -12.53 -1.40 -11.78
CA PHE A 436 -12.93 -2.67 -11.17
C PHE A 436 -14.36 -3.04 -11.55
N ASP A 437 -14.58 -4.33 -11.70
CA ASP A 437 -15.92 -4.93 -11.75
C ASP A 437 -16.26 -5.40 -10.33
N ALA A 438 -17.32 -4.85 -9.73
CA ALA A 438 -17.73 -5.17 -8.37
C ALA A 438 -18.07 -6.67 -8.18
N THR A 439 -18.40 -7.39 -9.25
CA THR A 439 -18.66 -8.84 -9.21
C THR A 439 -17.39 -9.67 -9.03
N GLN A 440 -16.22 -9.08 -9.20
CA GLN A 440 -14.94 -9.75 -9.00
C GLN A 440 -14.69 -10.01 -7.51
N THR A 441 -14.23 -11.22 -7.17
CA THR A 441 -13.89 -11.57 -5.78
C THR A 441 -12.87 -10.60 -5.18
N GLY A 442 -13.24 -10.01 -4.04
CA GLY A 442 -12.41 -9.03 -3.32
C GLY A 442 -12.39 -7.64 -3.95
N ALA A 443 -13.28 -7.35 -4.91
CA ALA A 443 -13.34 -6.06 -5.59
C ALA A 443 -14.48 -5.12 -5.10
N SER A 444 -15.36 -5.57 -4.22
CA SER A 444 -16.55 -4.81 -3.78
C SER A 444 -16.22 -3.45 -3.15
N THR A 445 -15.05 -3.30 -2.54
CA THR A 445 -14.59 -2.03 -1.96
C THR A 445 -14.04 -1.03 -2.99
N PHE A 446 -13.94 -1.42 -4.27
CA PHE A 446 -13.45 -0.56 -5.36
C PHE A 446 -14.62 -0.19 -6.26
N LEU A 447 -15.24 0.94 -5.97
CA LEU A 447 -16.50 1.34 -6.58
C LEU A 447 -16.27 1.85 -8.00
N ALA A 448 -17.17 1.51 -8.93
CA ALA A 448 -17.02 1.88 -10.35
C ALA A 448 -17.07 3.40 -10.62
N ARG A 449 -17.61 4.18 -9.69
CA ARG A 449 -17.64 5.65 -9.74
C ARG A 449 -16.34 6.30 -9.27
N GLU A 450 -15.52 5.58 -8.52
CA GLU A 450 -14.19 6.02 -8.11
C GLU A 450 -13.16 5.74 -9.21
N SER A 451 -11.99 6.37 -9.10
CA SER A 451 -10.86 6.05 -9.96
C SER A 451 -9.65 5.60 -9.16
N PHE A 452 -8.86 4.65 -9.68
CA PHE A 452 -7.75 4.06 -8.94
C PHE A 452 -6.46 4.12 -9.75
N VAL A 453 -5.65 5.16 -9.53
CA VAL A 453 -4.36 5.33 -10.20
C VAL A 453 -3.33 4.33 -9.68
N LEU A 454 -2.55 3.74 -10.58
CA LEU A 454 -1.47 2.82 -10.23
C LEU A 454 -0.20 3.59 -9.84
N ASP A 455 0.53 3.04 -8.89
CA ASP A 455 1.88 3.52 -8.56
C ASP A 455 2.88 3.07 -9.63
N GLY A 456 3.44 4.06 -10.33
CA GLY A 456 4.46 3.92 -11.35
C GLY A 456 5.88 3.71 -10.81
N ASP A 457 6.10 3.70 -9.49
CA ASP A 457 7.34 3.27 -8.83
C ASP A 457 7.10 2.82 -7.36
N PRO A 458 6.45 1.66 -7.15
CA PRO A 458 6.08 1.14 -5.84
C PRO A 458 7.28 0.69 -4.98
N ALA A 459 8.49 0.71 -5.54
CA ALA A 459 9.70 0.46 -4.76
C ALA A 459 10.25 1.72 -4.08
N SER A 460 9.80 2.90 -4.51
CA SER A 460 10.07 4.14 -3.80
C SER A 460 9.17 4.24 -2.55
N ALA A 461 9.71 4.79 -1.46
CA ALA A 461 8.93 4.98 -0.25
C ALA A 461 8.09 6.25 -0.36
N ASP A 462 6.79 6.16 -0.07
CA ASP A 462 5.90 7.31 0.00
C ASP A 462 6.09 8.03 1.34
N THR A 463 7.09 8.91 1.41
CA THR A 463 7.46 9.57 2.67
C THR A 463 6.45 10.62 3.14
N SER A 464 5.50 11.03 2.28
CA SER A 464 4.46 12.02 2.57
C SER A 464 3.27 11.91 1.61
N PHE A 465 2.16 12.56 1.94
CA PHE A 465 1.07 12.77 0.99
C PHE A 465 1.60 13.39 -0.32
N GLY A 466 1.11 12.89 -1.46
CA GLY A 466 1.53 13.34 -2.79
C GLY A 466 2.91 12.87 -3.26
N SER A 467 3.65 12.08 -2.47
CA SER A 467 4.97 11.55 -2.88
C SER A 467 4.92 10.34 -3.82
N ILE A 468 3.72 9.81 -4.06
CA ILE A 468 3.47 8.73 -5.03
C ILE A 468 3.98 9.10 -6.43
N ARG A 469 4.59 8.13 -7.11
CA ARG A 469 5.09 8.30 -8.48
C ARG A 469 4.17 7.64 -9.49
N THR A 470 3.06 8.29 -9.85
CA THR A 470 2.06 7.72 -10.78
C THR A 470 2.52 7.59 -12.23
N VAL A 471 3.60 8.29 -12.62
CA VAL A 471 4.14 8.25 -13.99
C VAL A 471 4.92 6.97 -14.24
N LEU A 472 4.60 6.31 -15.33
CA LEU A 472 5.23 5.06 -15.75
C LEU A 472 6.60 5.30 -16.41
N PRO A 473 7.58 4.38 -16.21
CA PRO A 473 8.90 4.49 -16.81
C PRO A 473 8.89 4.25 -18.33
N VAL A 474 9.74 5.00 -19.03
CA VAL A 474 9.98 4.85 -20.47
C VAL A 474 10.95 3.71 -20.76
N GLY A 475 10.68 2.94 -21.83
CA GLY A 475 11.59 1.95 -22.40
C GLY A 475 11.47 0.55 -21.83
N VAL A 476 10.58 0.30 -20.87
CA VAL A 476 10.41 -0.99 -20.20
C VAL A 476 8.99 -1.54 -20.34
N TRP A 477 8.87 -2.86 -20.47
CA TRP A 477 7.58 -3.54 -20.46
C TRP A 477 7.05 -3.68 -19.04
N LEU A 478 5.80 -3.25 -18.84
CA LEU A 478 5.05 -3.36 -17.61
C LEU A 478 3.98 -4.44 -17.80
N ASN A 479 3.81 -5.30 -16.79
CA ASN A 479 2.81 -6.36 -16.80
C ASN A 479 1.56 -5.88 -16.06
N LEU A 480 0.39 -6.10 -16.64
CA LEU A 480 -0.90 -5.84 -16.03
C LEU A 480 -1.72 -7.14 -16.01
N ALA A 481 -2.74 -7.22 -15.16
CA ALA A 481 -3.62 -8.39 -15.05
C ALA A 481 -2.82 -9.69 -14.81
N GLY A 482 -1.81 -9.65 -13.94
CA GLY A 482 -0.94 -10.81 -13.68
C GLY A 482 -0.12 -11.26 -14.91
N GLY A 483 0.18 -10.34 -15.84
CA GLY A 483 0.98 -10.60 -17.05
C GLY A 483 0.17 -10.99 -18.28
N ARG A 484 -1.17 -11.00 -18.19
CA ARG A 484 -2.06 -11.23 -19.34
C ARG A 484 -2.25 -9.98 -20.20
N LEU A 485 -1.88 -8.82 -19.68
CA LEU A 485 -1.77 -7.58 -20.43
C LEU A 485 -0.37 -7.00 -20.25
N GLY A 486 0.03 -6.10 -21.12
CA GLY A 486 1.25 -5.34 -20.93
C GLY A 486 1.33 -4.07 -21.75
N LEU A 487 2.17 -3.14 -21.30
CA LEU A 487 2.44 -1.90 -22.00
C LEU A 487 3.91 -1.49 -21.87
N ARG A 488 4.41 -0.75 -22.86
CA ARG A 488 5.73 -0.10 -22.83
C ARG A 488 5.61 1.28 -23.45
N ILE A 489 6.01 2.31 -22.71
CA ILE A 489 6.18 3.64 -23.29
C ILE A 489 7.48 3.65 -24.10
N ASN A 490 7.40 3.84 -25.41
CA ASN A 490 8.57 3.89 -26.29
C ASN A 490 9.23 5.27 -26.26
N SER A 491 8.42 6.31 -26.34
CA SER A 491 8.87 7.70 -26.35
C SER A 491 7.73 8.62 -25.94
N GLN A 492 8.08 9.79 -25.41
CA GLN A 492 7.11 10.83 -25.07
C GLN A 492 7.66 12.22 -25.40
N SER A 493 6.76 13.13 -25.75
CA SER A 493 7.04 14.50 -26.18
C SER A 493 5.89 15.41 -25.74
N LEU A 494 6.06 16.73 -25.83
CA LEU A 494 4.97 17.67 -25.48
C LEU A 494 3.65 17.40 -26.23
N SER A 495 3.71 16.82 -27.44
CA SER A 495 2.55 16.55 -28.29
C SER A 495 2.01 15.13 -28.21
N GLY A 496 2.73 14.18 -27.61
CA GLY A 496 2.22 12.82 -27.47
C GLY A 496 3.20 11.79 -26.94
N ALA A 497 2.64 10.65 -26.50
CA ALA A 497 3.35 9.47 -26.03
C ALA A 497 3.07 8.27 -26.94
N VAL A 498 4.13 7.62 -27.41
CA VAL A 498 4.07 6.40 -28.21
C VAL A 498 4.15 5.21 -27.27
N ILE A 499 3.11 4.36 -27.29
CA ILE A 499 2.93 3.26 -26.36
C ILE A 499 2.74 1.97 -27.16
N ASP A 500 3.62 0.99 -26.95
CA ASP A 500 3.34 -0.39 -27.34
C ASP A 500 2.44 -1.03 -26.30
N TYR A 501 1.43 -1.78 -26.76
CA TYR A 501 0.54 -2.56 -25.92
C TYR A 501 0.50 -4.02 -26.36
N ARG A 502 0.20 -4.89 -25.39
CA ARG A 502 0.06 -6.33 -25.55
C ARG A 502 -1.25 -6.81 -24.92
N ASN A 503 -2.02 -7.58 -25.69
CA ASN A 503 -3.14 -8.38 -25.24
C ASN A 503 -2.72 -9.87 -25.25
N GLY A 504 -2.53 -10.44 -24.06
CA GLY A 504 -2.06 -11.80 -23.86
C GLY A 504 -0.73 -11.91 -23.11
N ALA A 505 -0.29 -13.16 -22.93
CA ALA A 505 0.94 -13.49 -22.23
C ALA A 505 2.17 -12.93 -22.96
N ALA A 506 3.26 -12.68 -22.22
CA ALA A 506 4.51 -12.19 -22.78
C ALA A 506 5.07 -12.99 -23.97
N SER A 507 4.84 -14.31 -24.00
CA SER A 507 5.26 -15.18 -25.10
C SER A 507 4.52 -14.95 -26.43
N THR A 508 3.43 -14.18 -26.44
CA THR A 508 2.63 -13.91 -27.66
C THR A 508 3.05 -12.65 -28.41
N ASP A 509 3.95 -11.82 -27.86
CA ASP A 509 4.41 -10.59 -28.50
C ASP A 509 5.93 -10.65 -28.75
N PRO A 510 6.38 -10.70 -30.02
CA PRO A 510 7.81 -10.72 -30.34
C PRO A 510 8.56 -9.43 -29.96
N ARG A 511 7.84 -8.33 -29.69
CA ARG A 511 8.41 -7.07 -29.20
C ARG A 511 8.66 -7.09 -27.69
N TYR A 512 8.12 -8.10 -26.99
CA TYR A 512 8.34 -8.24 -25.56
C TYR A 512 9.82 -8.52 -25.27
N VAL A 513 10.38 -7.65 -24.45
CA VAL A 513 11.70 -7.85 -23.86
C VAL A 513 11.50 -7.92 -22.37
N ALA A 514 11.85 -9.06 -21.78
CA ALA A 514 11.79 -9.25 -20.34
C ALA A 514 12.59 -8.12 -19.67
N PRO A 515 11.97 -7.39 -18.74
CA PRO A 515 12.68 -6.28 -18.13
C PRO A 515 13.86 -6.75 -17.28
N PRO A 516 14.88 -5.89 -17.08
CA PRO A 516 16.03 -6.25 -16.26
C PRO A 516 15.58 -6.47 -14.80
N MET A 517 15.77 -7.70 -14.32
CA MET A 517 15.53 -8.06 -12.92
C MET A 517 16.52 -7.33 -11.99
N PRO A 518 16.15 -7.08 -10.72
CA PRO A 518 17.07 -6.47 -9.77
C PRO A 518 18.22 -7.43 -9.52
N THR A 519 19.42 -6.88 -9.34
CA THR A 519 20.60 -7.70 -9.02
C THR A 519 20.91 -7.65 -7.53
N VAL A 520 21.35 -8.77 -6.97
CA VAL A 520 21.82 -8.85 -5.58
C VAL A 520 23.30 -9.16 -5.54
N SER A 521 24.05 -8.50 -4.65
CA SER A 521 25.46 -8.81 -4.44
C SER A 521 25.62 -10.24 -3.91
N ALA A 522 26.65 -10.94 -4.34
CA ALA A 522 27.07 -12.17 -3.65
C ALA A 522 27.27 -11.89 -2.14
N PRO A 523 26.67 -12.69 -1.24
CA PRO A 523 26.87 -12.54 0.19
C PRO A 523 28.35 -12.54 0.56
N LYS A 524 28.80 -11.44 1.16
CA LYS A 524 30.16 -11.30 1.68
C LYS A 524 30.16 -11.71 3.15
N SER A 525 30.88 -12.79 3.47
CA SER A 525 31.12 -13.18 4.85
C SER A 525 32.30 -12.39 5.45
N LEU A 526 32.23 -12.11 6.73
CA LEU A 526 33.27 -11.47 7.53
C LEU A 526 33.39 -12.23 8.84
N LEU A 527 34.59 -12.29 9.42
CA LEU A 527 34.74 -12.81 10.78
C LEU A 527 34.11 -11.84 11.77
N ALA A 528 33.32 -12.36 12.72
CA ALA A 528 32.69 -11.57 13.76
C ALA A 528 33.37 -11.80 15.11
N VAL A 529 33.34 -10.79 15.97
CA VAL A 529 33.75 -10.92 17.37
C VAL A 529 32.72 -11.77 18.11
N GLY A 530 33.16 -12.72 18.92
CA GLY A 530 32.27 -13.60 19.68
C GLY A 530 32.94 -14.85 20.23
N PRO A 531 32.22 -15.65 21.04
CA PRO A 531 32.75 -16.87 21.62
C PRO A 531 32.95 -17.94 20.55
N ILE A 532 33.98 -18.77 20.75
CA ILE A 532 34.13 -20.03 20.01
C ILE A 532 33.20 -21.05 20.65
N ARG A 533 32.37 -21.74 19.84
CA ARG A 533 31.46 -22.78 20.35
C ARG A 533 31.96 -24.16 19.96
N ALA A 534 31.84 -25.13 20.87
CA ALA A 534 32.05 -26.53 20.53
C ALA A 534 30.89 -27.02 19.65
N GLY A 535 31.20 -27.62 18.49
CA GLY A 535 30.23 -28.24 17.60
C GLY A 535 30.56 -29.72 17.38
N ALA A 536 29.60 -30.49 16.87
CA ALA A 536 29.73 -31.93 16.64
C ALA A 536 30.88 -32.30 15.69
N THR A 537 31.29 -31.37 14.82
CA THR A 537 32.37 -31.57 13.83
C THR A 537 33.65 -30.81 14.18
N GLY A 538 33.69 -30.06 15.29
CA GLY A 538 34.83 -29.23 15.68
C GLY A 538 34.42 -27.87 16.26
N PRO A 539 35.39 -27.03 16.67
CA PRO A 539 35.11 -25.68 17.14
C PRO A 539 34.51 -24.82 16.01
N THR A 540 33.66 -23.88 16.39
CA THR A 540 32.98 -22.97 15.47
C THR A 540 33.27 -21.51 15.76
N VAL A 541 33.48 -20.71 14.71
CA VAL A 541 33.65 -19.26 14.80
C VAL A 541 32.44 -18.52 14.23
N PRO A 542 32.06 -17.37 14.82
CA PRO A 542 30.96 -16.58 14.29
C PRO A 542 31.39 -15.83 13.02
N LEU A 543 30.57 -15.97 11.98
CA LEU A 543 30.67 -15.24 10.73
C LEU A 543 29.50 -14.27 10.61
N ARG A 544 29.76 -13.04 10.19
CA ARG A 544 28.75 -12.09 9.73
C ARG A 544 28.65 -12.14 8.21
N TRP A 545 27.50 -12.48 7.67
CA TRP A 545 27.20 -12.39 6.25
C TRP A 545 26.47 -11.09 5.96
N SER A 546 26.87 -10.39 4.91
CA SER A 546 26.17 -9.19 4.45
C SER A 546 25.99 -9.22 2.94
N TRP A 547 24.85 -8.73 2.47
CA TRP A 547 24.55 -8.56 1.06
C TRP A 547 23.65 -7.35 0.88
N ARG A 548 23.57 -6.84 -0.35
CA ARG A 548 22.68 -5.74 -0.74
C ARG A 548 22.08 -5.98 -2.12
N VAL A 549 20.96 -5.32 -2.41
CA VAL A 549 20.53 -5.07 -3.79
C VAL A 549 21.53 -4.11 -4.44
N THR A 550 22.11 -4.48 -5.59
CA THR A 550 23.15 -3.71 -6.29
C THR A 550 22.63 -2.87 -7.43
N THR A 551 21.51 -3.28 -8.03
CA THR A 551 20.81 -2.52 -9.07
C THR A 551 19.32 -2.72 -8.82
N PRO A 552 18.56 -1.66 -8.48
CA PRO A 552 17.10 -1.70 -8.52
C PRO A 552 16.63 -2.07 -9.93
N SER A 553 15.51 -2.78 -10.07
CA SER A 553 14.91 -2.93 -11.40
C SER A 553 14.42 -1.55 -11.86
N ALA A 554 14.57 -1.27 -13.15
CA ALA A 554 13.93 -0.12 -13.79
C ALA A 554 12.41 -0.31 -13.95
N VAL A 555 11.88 -1.46 -13.53
CA VAL A 555 10.47 -1.82 -13.65
C VAL A 555 9.81 -1.82 -12.29
N PRO A 556 8.74 -1.03 -12.11
CA PRO A 556 7.87 -1.00 -10.95
C PRO A 556 7.51 -2.40 -10.44
N ASN A 557 7.10 -3.26 -11.37
CA ASN A 557 6.71 -4.62 -11.06
C ASN A 557 7.89 -5.50 -10.67
N ALA A 558 9.14 -5.25 -11.08
CA ALA A 558 10.26 -6.13 -10.75
C ALA A 558 11.21 -5.49 -9.73
N ALA A 559 10.92 -4.28 -9.26
CA ALA A 559 11.79 -3.57 -8.35
C ALA A 559 11.92 -4.34 -7.03
N ALA A 560 13.00 -4.14 -6.31
CA ALA A 560 13.13 -4.66 -4.97
C ALA A 560 13.61 -3.53 -4.09
N ALA A 561 13.02 -3.41 -2.91
CA ALA A 561 13.43 -2.40 -1.94
C ALA A 561 14.95 -2.46 -1.75
N LEU A 562 15.59 -1.29 -1.77
CA LEU A 562 17.01 -1.16 -1.45
C LEU A 562 17.23 -1.67 -0.02
N THR A 563 17.72 -2.89 0.08
CA THR A 563 17.84 -3.60 1.35
C THR A 563 19.27 -4.10 1.53
N SER A 564 19.75 -3.99 2.77
CA SER A 564 20.97 -4.66 3.22
C SER A 564 20.62 -5.57 4.39
N ALA A 565 20.96 -6.85 4.29
CA ALA A 565 20.70 -7.80 5.37
C ALA A 565 22.01 -8.28 5.99
N THR A 566 21.96 -8.61 7.28
CA THR A 566 23.05 -9.22 8.02
C THR A 566 22.58 -10.52 8.66
N ALA A 567 23.34 -11.61 8.51
CA ALA A 567 23.09 -12.87 9.21
C ALA A 567 24.35 -13.38 9.91
N VAL A 568 24.17 -14.09 11.04
CA VAL A 568 25.29 -14.73 11.74
C VAL A 568 25.25 -16.24 11.48
N GLY A 569 26.35 -16.78 10.95
CA GLY A 569 26.54 -18.21 10.73
C GLY A 569 27.74 -18.75 11.50
N LEU A 570 27.81 -20.08 11.64
CA LEU A 570 28.96 -20.76 12.25
C LEU A 570 29.76 -21.48 11.16
N ALA A 571 31.08 -21.32 11.14
CA ALA A 571 31.95 -22.18 10.34
C ALA A 571 32.54 -23.28 11.24
N SER A 572 32.56 -24.53 10.81
CA SER A 572 33.21 -25.64 11.56
C SER A 572 34.59 -25.94 10.99
N ALA A 573 35.55 -26.22 11.87
CA ALA A 573 36.86 -26.74 11.46
C ALA A 573 36.74 -28.21 11.05
N VAL A 574 37.19 -28.57 9.85
CA VAL A 574 37.39 -29.99 9.46
C VAL A 574 38.90 -30.33 9.40
N SER A 575 39.77 -29.35 9.64
CA SER A 575 41.23 -29.43 9.85
C SER A 575 41.79 -27.99 10.00
N THR A 576 42.95 -27.64 9.41
CA THR A 576 43.42 -26.25 9.22
C THR A 576 42.57 -25.46 8.21
N VAL A 577 41.72 -26.15 7.45
CA VAL A 577 40.74 -25.57 6.53
C VAL A 577 39.36 -25.54 7.19
N TRP A 578 38.74 -24.36 7.17
CA TRP A 578 37.38 -24.12 7.63
C TRP A 578 36.50 -23.97 6.41
N THR A 579 35.59 -24.92 6.20
CA THR A 579 34.60 -24.85 5.13
C THR A 579 33.30 -24.29 5.72
N PRO A 580 32.96 -23.02 5.48
CA PRO A 580 31.68 -22.49 5.89
C PRO A 580 30.56 -23.05 5.02
N TRP A 581 29.37 -23.08 5.61
CA TRP A 581 28.11 -23.31 4.92
C TRP A 581 27.92 -22.26 3.82
N MET A 582 27.39 -22.67 2.66
CA MET A 582 26.92 -21.74 1.64
C MET A 582 25.85 -20.84 2.24
N TYR A 583 25.95 -19.53 2.00
CA TYR A 583 24.88 -18.60 2.30
C TYR A 583 24.20 -18.19 1.00
N ARG A 584 22.86 -18.27 0.96
CA ARG A 584 22.07 -17.77 -0.16
C ARG A 584 21.46 -16.43 0.26
N ALA A 585 21.88 -15.34 -0.39
CA ALA A 585 21.09 -14.11 -0.39
C ALA A 585 19.95 -14.32 -1.37
N SER A 586 18.73 -14.04 -0.93
CA SER A 586 17.56 -14.01 -1.80
C SER A 586 16.83 -12.70 -1.55
N VAL A 587 16.41 -12.08 -2.64
CA VAL A 587 15.49 -10.95 -2.64
C VAL A 587 14.30 -11.33 -3.48
N ARG A 588 13.11 -11.01 -2.99
CA ARG A 588 11.89 -11.10 -3.78
C ARG A 588 11.68 -9.74 -4.45
N ALA A 589 11.66 -9.74 -5.78
CA ALA A 589 11.18 -8.64 -6.57
C ALA A 589 9.68 -8.43 -6.33
N VAL A 590 9.21 -7.23 -6.63
CA VAL A 590 7.82 -6.78 -6.50
C VAL A 590 6.84 -7.73 -7.24
N ASP A 591 7.26 -8.37 -8.33
CA ASP A 591 6.46 -9.30 -9.15
C ASP A 591 6.45 -10.71 -8.58
N GLY A 592 7.01 -10.89 -7.39
CA GLY A 592 7.16 -12.17 -6.72
C GLY A 592 8.38 -12.97 -7.17
N THR A 593 9.12 -12.55 -8.20
CA THR A 593 10.31 -13.27 -8.68
C THR A 593 11.40 -13.25 -7.60
N VAL A 594 12.03 -14.40 -7.35
CA VAL A 594 13.14 -14.47 -6.38
C VAL A 594 14.47 -14.41 -7.12
N VAL A 595 15.23 -13.34 -6.90
CA VAL A 595 16.62 -13.23 -7.35
C VAL A 595 17.52 -13.65 -6.20
N SER A 596 18.49 -14.53 -6.48
CA SER A 596 19.41 -15.00 -5.45
C SER A 596 20.86 -15.00 -5.90
N ALA A 597 21.76 -14.76 -4.96
CA ALA A 597 23.19 -14.94 -5.14
C ALA A 597 23.74 -15.84 -4.03
N LEU A 598 24.68 -16.70 -4.42
CA LEU A 598 25.35 -17.60 -3.49
C LEU A 598 26.67 -16.97 -3.05
N GLY A 599 26.85 -16.91 -1.74
CA GLY A 599 28.09 -16.56 -1.08
C GLY A 599 28.75 -17.83 -0.58
N ARG A 600 30.04 -17.99 -0.90
CA ARG A 600 30.90 -18.98 -0.26
C ARG A 600 32.00 -18.24 0.45
N ALA A 601 32.47 -18.83 1.52
CA ALA A 601 33.70 -18.41 2.14
C ALA A 601 34.61 -19.62 2.25
N GLN A 602 35.90 -19.39 2.39
CA GLN A 602 36.84 -20.42 2.75
C GLN A 602 37.69 -19.83 3.84
N GLY A 603 37.68 -20.48 4.99
CA GLY A 603 38.45 -20.05 6.14
C GLY A 603 39.73 -20.87 6.28
N ARG A 604 40.78 -20.26 6.81
CA ARG A 604 42.00 -20.94 7.23
C ARG A 604 42.32 -20.57 8.66
N TYR A 605 42.74 -21.55 9.45
CA TYR A 605 43.22 -21.34 10.81
C TYR A 605 44.73 -21.46 10.87
N ALA A 606 45.37 -20.36 11.22
CA ALA A 606 46.77 -20.31 11.61
C ALA A 606 46.87 -20.60 13.11
N THR A 607 47.48 -21.73 13.46
CA THR A 607 47.62 -22.19 14.85
C THR A 607 48.59 -21.30 15.63
N GLN A 608 48.60 -21.43 16.96
CA GLN A 608 49.60 -20.87 17.86
C GLN A 608 51.03 -21.42 17.67
N SER A 609 51.24 -22.44 16.84
CA SER A 609 52.57 -23.04 16.67
C SER A 609 53.51 -22.11 15.90
N PRO A 610 54.77 -21.94 16.35
CA PRO A 610 55.75 -21.14 15.62
C PRO A 610 56.06 -21.77 14.24
N GLY A 611 56.31 -20.92 13.24
CA GLY A 611 56.63 -21.35 11.89
C GLY A 611 56.80 -20.17 10.95
N ALA A 612 56.82 -20.42 9.63
CA ALA A 612 57.03 -19.37 8.62
C ALA A 612 56.00 -18.22 8.71
N SER A 613 54.77 -18.53 9.13
CA SER A 613 53.67 -17.57 9.24
C SER A 613 53.47 -16.98 10.64
N VAL A 614 54.05 -17.57 11.70
CA VAL A 614 53.84 -17.13 13.10
C VAL A 614 55.17 -17.07 13.83
N GLY A 615 55.58 -15.87 14.24
CA GLY A 615 56.80 -15.61 15.00
C GLY A 615 56.50 -15.03 16.38
N TYR A 616 57.30 -15.39 17.37
CA TYR A 616 57.19 -14.91 18.76
C TYR A 616 58.48 -14.23 19.20
N SER A 617 58.37 -13.18 20.01
CA SER A 617 59.50 -12.68 20.79
C SER A 617 59.86 -13.66 21.93
N THR A 618 60.88 -13.32 22.72
CA THR A 618 61.18 -14.02 23.97
C THR A 618 60.01 -13.91 24.97
N GLY A 619 59.86 -14.91 25.85
CA GLY A 619 58.88 -14.87 26.96
C GLY A 619 57.52 -15.53 26.71
N TRP A 620 57.40 -16.36 25.66
CA TRP A 620 56.18 -17.13 25.36
C TRP A 620 56.35 -18.61 25.66
N ALA A 621 55.39 -19.20 26.36
CA ALA A 621 55.35 -20.64 26.64
C ALA A 621 54.06 -21.25 26.08
N SER A 622 54.10 -22.53 25.68
CA SER A 622 52.89 -23.27 25.33
C SER A 622 52.21 -23.74 26.61
N VAL A 623 50.91 -23.48 26.74
CA VAL A 623 50.10 -23.85 27.90
C VAL A 623 48.90 -24.65 27.43
N ALA A 624 48.68 -25.82 28.03
CA ALA A 624 47.50 -26.64 27.76
C ALA A 624 46.22 -25.85 28.12
N ALA A 625 45.28 -25.82 27.19
CA ALA A 625 44.04 -25.07 27.30
C ALA A 625 42.92 -25.88 26.61
N PRO A 626 42.20 -26.74 27.34
CA PRO A 626 41.20 -27.64 26.76
C PRO A 626 40.08 -26.93 25.97
N GLY A 627 39.78 -25.67 26.29
CA GLY A 627 38.82 -24.83 25.57
C GLY A 627 39.41 -24.04 24.38
N ALA A 628 40.63 -24.32 23.97
CA ALA A 628 41.30 -23.67 22.84
C ALA A 628 41.21 -24.54 21.57
N VAL A 629 41.15 -23.93 20.39
CA VAL A 629 40.91 -24.64 19.11
C VAL A 629 41.94 -25.75 18.84
N GLY A 630 43.19 -25.55 19.24
CA GLY A 630 44.29 -26.51 19.11
C GLY A 630 44.68 -27.20 20.42
N GLY A 631 43.80 -27.20 21.44
CA GLY A 631 44.06 -27.78 22.77
C GLY A 631 45.09 -27.02 23.63
N ALA A 632 45.71 -25.97 23.09
CA ALA A 632 46.70 -25.15 23.77
C ALA A 632 46.67 -23.68 23.29
N VAL A 633 47.24 -22.81 24.11
CA VAL A 633 47.54 -21.41 23.77
C VAL A 633 49.03 -21.15 23.98
N ARG A 634 49.60 -20.20 23.24
CA ARG A 634 50.88 -19.60 23.61
C ARG A 634 50.59 -18.47 24.57
N ALA A 635 51.10 -18.55 25.79
CA ALA A 635 50.87 -17.55 26.83
C ALA A 635 52.16 -16.79 27.17
N THR A 636 52.02 -15.50 27.49
CA THR A 636 53.09 -14.68 28.01
C THR A 636 52.61 -13.77 29.15
N LYS A 637 53.49 -13.54 30.12
CA LYS A 637 53.34 -12.51 31.16
C LYS A 637 54.35 -11.36 30.95
N THR A 638 55.17 -11.44 29.91
CA THR A 638 56.23 -10.47 29.66
C THR A 638 55.64 -9.24 29.00
N LEU A 639 55.81 -8.07 29.64
CA LEU A 639 55.42 -6.79 29.08
C LEU A 639 56.15 -6.58 27.74
N ARG A 640 55.43 -6.11 26.72
CA ARG A 640 55.91 -5.88 25.35
C ARG A 640 56.35 -7.12 24.59
N ALA A 641 56.09 -8.33 25.10
CA ALA A 641 56.24 -9.53 24.29
C ALA A 641 55.27 -9.49 23.10
N THR A 642 55.76 -9.89 21.92
CA THR A 642 55.01 -9.82 20.66
C THR A 642 54.79 -11.19 20.04
N VAL A 643 53.69 -11.31 19.32
CA VAL A 643 53.48 -12.35 18.30
C VAL A 643 53.16 -11.67 16.97
N LEU A 644 53.84 -12.09 15.91
CA LEU A 644 53.66 -11.62 14.56
C LEU A 644 53.08 -12.74 13.71
N VAL A 645 52.00 -12.45 13.00
CA VAL A 645 51.29 -13.40 12.13
C VAL A 645 51.22 -12.83 10.72
N ARG A 646 51.80 -13.54 9.75
CA ARG A 646 51.69 -13.23 8.32
C ARG A 646 50.55 -14.03 7.72
N VAL A 647 49.66 -13.36 7.01
CA VAL A 647 48.45 -13.97 6.46
C VAL A 647 48.07 -13.33 5.13
N THR A 648 47.62 -14.13 4.17
CA THR A 648 46.96 -13.61 2.96
C THR A 648 45.46 -13.83 3.13
N ALA A 649 44.71 -12.76 3.31
CA ALA A 649 43.29 -12.83 3.65
C ALA A 649 42.55 -11.55 3.25
N ARG A 650 41.25 -11.66 3.01
CA ARG A 650 40.31 -10.52 2.91
C ARG A 650 39.63 -10.20 4.24
N SER A 651 39.61 -11.12 5.19
CA SER A 651 39.12 -10.87 6.55
C SER A 651 39.87 -11.74 7.55
N VAL A 652 40.14 -11.21 8.74
CA VAL A 652 40.84 -11.92 9.81
C VAL A 652 40.10 -11.80 11.13
N GLY A 653 40.29 -12.79 12.01
CA GLY A 653 39.73 -12.88 13.35
C GLY A 653 40.78 -13.43 14.31
N LEU A 654 41.08 -12.67 15.35
CA LEU A 654 42.10 -13.04 16.34
C LEU A 654 41.47 -13.86 17.46
N LEU A 655 41.98 -15.08 17.64
CA LEU A 655 41.56 -16.00 18.69
C LEU A 655 42.47 -15.81 19.91
N LEU A 656 41.96 -15.09 20.90
CA LEU A 656 42.68 -14.85 22.16
C LEU A 656 41.90 -15.45 23.33
N GLN A 657 42.65 -15.77 24.38
CA GLN A 657 42.11 -16.15 25.67
C GLN A 657 41.71 -14.89 26.45
N THR A 658 40.48 -14.87 26.93
CA THR A 658 39.99 -13.91 27.94
C THR A 658 39.87 -14.61 29.27
N GLY A 659 40.05 -13.91 30.40
CA GLY A 659 40.00 -14.53 31.72
C GLY A 659 40.42 -13.59 32.86
N PRO A 660 40.36 -14.03 34.13
CA PRO A 660 40.53 -13.13 35.29
C PRO A 660 41.92 -12.52 35.41
N THR A 661 42.94 -13.23 34.90
CA THR A 661 44.35 -12.82 34.95
C THR A 661 44.84 -12.24 33.62
N ASN A 662 43.97 -12.14 32.62
CA ASN A 662 44.33 -11.62 31.32
C ASN A 662 44.40 -10.08 31.31
N GLY A 663 45.38 -9.56 30.56
CA GLY A 663 45.67 -8.14 30.45
C GLY A 663 45.16 -7.50 29.17
N SER A 664 45.71 -6.33 28.84
CA SER A 664 45.43 -5.64 27.58
C SER A 664 46.39 -6.05 26.46
N VAL A 665 45.89 -6.07 25.23
CA VAL A 665 46.66 -6.35 24.02
C VAL A 665 46.54 -5.19 23.03
N ALA A 666 47.67 -4.69 22.56
CA ALA A 666 47.70 -3.76 21.44
C ALA A 666 47.85 -4.55 20.12
N ILE A 667 47.03 -4.20 19.13
CA ILE A 667 46.94 -4.87 17.83
C ILE A 667 47.42 -3.89 16.77
N TYR A 668 48.40 -4.33 15.98
CA TYR A 668 48.91 -3.61 14.83
C TYR A 668 48.63 -4.41 13.56
N VAL A 669 48.30 -3.70 12.49
CA VAL A 669 48.07 -4.25 11.17
C VAL A 669 48.99 -3.53 10.19
N ASP A 670 49.87 -4.29 9.54
CA ASP A 670 50.86 -3.75 8.60
C ASP A 670 51.70 -2.63 9.23
N GLY A 671 52.11 -2.85 10.49
CA GLY A 671 52.90 -1.91 11.28
C GLY A 671 52.12 -0.71 11.85
N LYS A 672 50.86 -0.51 11.46
CA LYS A 672 50.02 0.59 11.95
C LYS A 672 49.18 0.14 13.13
N TRP A 673 49.06 0.99 14.14
CA TRP A 673 48.18 0.74 15.28
C TRP A 673 46.74 0.56 14.81
N SER A 674 46.05 -0.46 15.31
CA SER A 674 44.68 -0.76 14.91
C SER A 674 43.69 -0.83 16.07
N ALA A 675 44.10 -1.35 17.24
CA ALA A 675 43.24 -1.42 18.42
C ALA A 675 44.04 -1.67 19.70
N ASN A 676 43.44 -1.38 20.86
CA ASN A 676 43.88 -1.86 22.17
C ASN A 676 42.68 -2.48 22.89
N LEU A 677 42.80 -3.73 23.34
CA LEU A 677 41.69 -4.50 23.91
C LEU A 677 42.03 -5.02 25.29
N ASN A 678 41.11 -4.84 26.24
CA ASN A 678 41.19 -5.47 27.55
C ASN A 678 40.60 -6.89 27.49
N LEU A 679 41.40 -7.91 27.78
CA LEU A 679 41.00 -9.32 27.72
C LEU A 679 40.54 -9.87 29.08
N ARG A 680 40.41 -9.02 30.11
CA ARG A 680 39.94 -9.42 31.43
C ARG A 680 38.48 -9.86 31.37
N ALA A 681 38.18 -11.03 31.95
CA ALA A 681 36.84 -11.58 32.05
C ALA A 681 36.67 -12.41 33.33
N ALA A 682 35.43 -12.63 33.79
CA ALA A 682 35.16 -13.41 35.01
C ALA A 682 35.54 -14.89 34.90
N ALA A 683 35.56 -15.45 33.69
CA ALA A 683 35.92 -16.83 33.42
C ALA A 683 36.86 -16.93 32.21
N THR A 684 37.71 -17.95 32.24
CA THR A 684 38.65 -18.22 31.16
C THR A 684 37.94 -18.80 29.94
N SER A 685 38.09 -18.18 28.76
CA SER A 685 37.46 -18.61 27.51
C SER A 685 38.27 -18.19 26.29
N THR A 686 38.20 -18.95 25.19
CA THR A 686 38.79 -18.56 23.90
C THR A 686 37.72 -17.93 23.01
N ARG A 687 38.04 -16.76 22.44
CA ARG A 687 37.07 -15.95 21.68
C ARG A 687 37.74 -15.33 20.46
N VAL A 688 36.96 -15.08 19.40
CA VAL A 688 37.34 -14.05 18.44
C VAL A 688 37.16 -12.72 19.16
N VAL A 689 38.24 -12.10 19.61
CA VAL A 689 38.17 -10.83 20.37
C VAL A 689 38.29 -9.60 19.48
N TRP A 690 38.77 -9.80 18.26
CA TRP A 690 38.95 -8.76 17.26
C TRP A 690 38.81 -9.36 15.88
N SER A 691 38.19 -8.62 14.96
CA SER A 691 38.17 -8.97 13.56
C SER A 691 38.36 -7.74 12.68
N LYS A 692 38.81 -7.96 11.44
CA LYS A 692 38.98 -6.90 10.43
C LYS A 692 38.60 -7.41 9.05
N ASP A 693 37.93 -6.54 8.29
CA ASP A 693 37.71 -6.71 6.85
C ASP A 693 38.71 -5.82 6.10
N PHE A 694 39.38 -6.39 5.11
CA PHE A 694 40.33 -5.70 4.23
C PHE A 694 39.72 -5.35 2.88
N GLY A 695 38.48 -5.76 2.63
CA GLY A 695 37.81 -5.55 1.34
C GLY A 695 38.19 -6.62 0.33
N VAL A 696 39.49 -6.76 0.06
CA VAL A 696 40.10 -7.64 -0.95
C VAL A 696 41.11 -8.60 -0.32
N ASN A 697 41.37 -9.73 -0.98
CA ASN A 697 42.36 -10.68 -0.51
C ASN A 697 43.78 -10.10 -0.72
N GLY A 698 44.50 -9.88 0.37
CA GLY A 698 45.82 -9.27 0.35
C GLY A 698 46.75 -9.85 1.42
N ALA A 699 48.05 -9.66 1.25
CA ALA A 699 49.05 -10.04 2.25
C ALA A 699 49.06 -9.00 3.39
N HIS A 700 48.92 -9.48 4.62
CA HIS A 700 48.87 -8.67 5.83
C HIS A 700 49.78 -9.25 6.91
N THR A 701 50.32 -8.36 7.73
CA THR A 701 51.08 -8.69 8.94
C THR A 701 50.35 -8.17 10.16
N ILE A 702 49.89 -9.09 11.02
CA ILE A 702 49.22 -8.77 12.27
C ILE A 702 50.21 -8.94 13.42
N THR A 703 50.46 -7.87 14.18
CA THR A 703 51.32 -7.93 15.37
C THR A 703 50.49 -7.68 16.61
N LEU A 704 50.58 -8.60 17.57
CA LEU A 704 49.99 -8.44 18.89
C LEU A 704 51.10 -8.15 19.89
N LEU A 705 50.88 -7.17 20.75
CA LEU A 705 51.79 -6.73 21.80
C LEU A 705 51.09 -6.87 23.15
N ASN A 706 51.70 -7.59 24.09
CA ASN A 706 51.23 -7.60 25.47
C ASN A 706 51.46 -6.21 26.09
N ALA A 707 50.38 -5.46 26.31
CA ALA A 707 50.44 -4.07 26.77
C ALA A 707 50.45 -3.94 28.30
N THR A 708 50.22 -5.03 29.05
CA THR A 708 50.12 -4.99 30.52
C THR A 708 51.25 -5.76 31.20
N GLY A 709 51.51 -7.01 30.81
CA GLY A 709 52.48 -7.87 31.50
C GLY A 709 52.18 -8.15 32.98
N GLY A 710 53.02 -8.96 33.63
CA GLY A 710 52.88 -9.35 35.03
C GLY A 710 51.80 -10.41 35.30
N ALA A 711 51.56 -10.70 36.58
CA ALA A 711 50.66 -11.78 37.02
C ALA A 711 49.19 -11.56 36.65
N SER A 712 48.79 -10.30 36.47
CA SER A 712 47.44 -9.86 36.08
C SER A 712 47.36 -9.36 34.62
N GLY A 713 48.43 -9.55 33.84
CA GLY A 713 48.54 -9.14 32.45
C GLY A 713 48.94 -10.28 31.51
N VAL A 714 48.34 -11.46 31.72
CA VAL A 714 48.57 -12.62 30.86
C VAL A 714 47.96 -12.37 29.47
N LEU A 715 48.72 -12.64 28.41
CA LEU A 715 48.21 -12.70 27.04
C LEU A 715 48.27 -14.15 26.55
N GLY A 716 47.13 -14.76 26.26
CA GLY A 716 47.02 -16.10 25.69
C GLY A 716 46.61 -16.04 24.21
N TYR A 717 47.54 -16.33 23.31
CA TYR A 717 47.30 -16.41 21.86
C TYR A 717 46.93 -17.84 21.47
N ASN A 718 45.72 -18.04 20.96
CA ASN A 718 45.29 -19.34 20.44
C ASN A 718 45.54 -19.47 18.93
N GLY A 719 45.39 -18.39 18.17
CA GLY A 719 45.64 -18.41 16.73
C GLY A 719 44.92 -17.28 16.00
N LEU A 720 44.88 -17.41 14.68
CA LEU A 720 44.19 -16.49 13.78
C LEU A 720 43.33 -17.28 12.80
N VAL A 721 42.06 -16.89 12.65
CA VAL A 721 41.22 -17.35 11.54
C VAL A 721 41.25 -16.28 10.46
N SER A 722 41.30 -16.72 9.21
CA SER A 722 41.29 -15.86 8.03
C SER A 722 40.26 -16.34 7.04
N LEU A 723 39.67 -15.43 6.28
CA LEU A 723 38.84 -15.72 5.12
C LEU A 723 39.60 -15.25 3.88
N VAL A 724 39.60 -16.08 2.83
CA VAL A 724 40.14 -15.74 1.50
C VAL A 724 39.05 -15.35 0.51
#